data_AF-A0A0Q8MTE0-F1
#
_entry.id   AF-A0A0Q8MTE0-F1
#
_cell.length_a   1.000
_cell.length_b   1.000
_cell.length_c   1.000
_cell.angle_alpha   90.00
_cell.angle_beta   90.00
_cell.angle_gamma   90.00
#
_symmetry.space_group_name_H-M   'P 1'
#
loop_
_entity.id
_entity.type
_entity.pdbx_description
1 polymer ?
#
loop_
_entity_poly.entity_id
_entity_poly.type
_entity_poly.pdbx_seq_one_letter_code
_entity_poly.pdbx_strand_id
1 'polypeptide(L)'
;MKKLLIANRGEIAVRIARTAAELGIETLAIYSSDDAASLHTRKADAAHALSGSGPAAYLDGAQILAAAQALGCDAIHPGYGFLSENAAFARACAEAGVTFVGPSPETLELFGDKGRARALAAQCDVPILAGTDGGTTLAQARAFLEGLGEGGAVMVKAVAGGGGRGMRPVRSLGELPEAFERCASEAQAAFGDGSLYVEQFLPHARHVEVQIVGDGQVVSHLWDRECSLQRQRQKVVEIAPADSLPLETRERLFEAAVALGRAAHYRNLGTVEFLVDGETVVFIEANPRLQVEHTVTEAVTGLDLVRIQIEVARGRSLADLGLTQAQVPSPRGTAVQARINLETMAADGSAKPSGGVLSAYEPPSGPGVRVDGFGYAGYRTSARFDSLLAKLIVHSVDLPTAAAKARRALSEFRIAGSATNIGFLQSLLAHPAVANGEVHTRFIEERMEELTGGPEAPKLYFETAGAAPVKRAGAQVDTSDPLAVLHHGKAESAAQDDEEEPEGPEGTRALRAPLQGTVIGLLAKVGDEVREGQPLFVMEAMKMEHVIAAGFSGVVRQIVVAEGDTVFDEHPLAFIEETEVAGGVVTEDVVVDLDHIRPDLAEVLERHRRTLDAARPEATARRRKTGQRTTRENIDDLCDEGSFTEYGALTVAARRRRNTMEELIAQTPADGMVMGLGAVNGDRFAEEKSRVAVMAYDYTVLAGTQGSHNHDKLDRMSEIAARWRVPTVFFTEGGGGRPGDTEGGGFVRGFEFWGRLSGAVPLVGISSGRCFAGNAAILGCCDVIIATKDSALGMGGPAMVEGGGLGVFRPEEIGPVKVMQANGTIDVLAEDEADAVRLAKQYLSYFQGTVKDWDAADQRLLRRAIPENRLRVYDVRKVIELIADTDSVLELRPKFGLAMVTAFIRIEGRPVGVFANNPQHLGGAIDSDASDKAARFLQLCEAFDIPVLSLSDTPGNMVGPEAEKTGLIRHCSRLFVIGANLTVPLFSVILRKSYGLGAIAMTGGSYQASMFCVSWPTGEFGGMGLEGSVKLGYRNELAAIEDPAARKAKFDDMVAAAYARGKALSQASGPALDNVIDPADTRRWVLSGLKSLPPIPVRTEKKLRWIDSW
;
A
#
# COMPACT_ATOMS: atom_id res chain seq x y z
N MET A 1 25.39 -7.49 -6.94
CA MET A 1 25.21 -6.03 -6.78
C MET A 1 26.54 -5.32 -6.99
N LYS A 2 26.69 -4.68 -8.15
CA LYS A 2 27.85 -3.89 -8.61
C LYS A 2 27.54 -2.39 -8.69
N LYS A 3 26.28 -2.00 -8.92
CA LYS A 3 25.82 -0.62 -9.00
C LYS A 3 24.53 -0.40 -8.19
N LEU A 4 24.46 0.69 -7.43
CA LEU A 4 23.39 1.03 -6.49
C LEU A 4 22.80 2.41 -6.82
N LEU A 5 21.50 2.48 -7.10
CA LEU A 5 20.78 3.75 -7.14
C LEU A 5 20.37 4.14 -5.71
N ILE A 6 20.54 5.41 -5.38
CA ILE A 6 20.15 5.98 -4.09
C ILE A 6 18.88 6.78 -4.29
N ALA A 7 17.74 6.22 -3.90
CA ALA A 7 16.41 6.78 -4.10
C ALA A 7 16.03 7.79 -3.00
N ASN A 8 16.93 8.72 -2.72
CA ASN A 8 16.78 9.73 -1.69
C ASN A 8 17.71 10.92 -1.97
N ARG A 9 17.69 11.92 -1.09
CA ARG A 9 18.50 13.13 -1.17
C ARG A 9 19.10 13.52 0.18
N GLY A 10 19.78 14.65 0.21
CA GLY A 10 20.30 15.23 1.45
C GLY A 10 21.34 14.32 2.13
N GLU A 11 21.34 14.29 3.47
CA GLU A 11 22.38 13.60 4.24
C GLU A 11 22.37 12.09 4.01
N ILE A 12 21.18 11.47 3.99
CA ILE A 12 21.06 10.01 3.89
C ILE A 12 21.58 9.50 2.56
N ALA A 13 21.41 10.26 1.48
CA ALA A 13 21.97 9.89 0.20
C ALA A 13 23.51 9.90 0.23
N VAL A 14 24.13 10.88 0.91
CA VAL A 14 25.58 10.91 1.15
C VAL A 14 26.02 9.73 2.02
N ARG A 15 25.28 9.43 3.09
CA ARG A 15 25.55 8.31 4.01
C ARG A 15 25.54 6.96 3.28
N ILE A 16 24.57 6.73 2.40
CA ILE A 16 24.48 5.49 1.60
C ILE A 16 25.63 5.42 0.58
N ALA A 17 25.90 6.53 -0.12
CA ALA A 17 26.95 6.58 -1.14
C ALA A 17 28.33 6.21 -0.57
N ARG A 18 28.65 6.70 0.64
CA ARG A 18 29.92 6.39 1.33
C ARG A 18 30.11 4.90 1.61
N THR A 19 29.13 4.23 2.23
CA THR A 19 29.24 2.79 2.51
C THR A 19 29.23 1.96 1.23
N ALA A 20 28.44 2.35 0.22
CA ALA A 20 28.47 1.67 -1.07
C ALA A 20 29.86 1.75 -1.73
N ALA A 21 30.52 2.91 -1.68
CA ALA A 21 31.89 3.09 -2.18
C ALA A 21 32.90 2.22 -1.42
N GLU A 22 32.80 2.09 -0.09
CA GLU A 22 33.66 1.20 0.71
C GLU A 22 33.48 -0.29 0.34
N LEU A 23 32.28 -0.68 -0.11
CA LEU A 23 31.98 -2.01 -0.62
C LEU A 23 32.36 -2.20 -2.10
N GLY A 24 32.94 -1.18 -2.74
CA GLY A 24 33.30 -1.19 -4.16
C GLY A 24 32.09 -1.24 -5.10
N ILE A 25 30.95 -0.67 -4.68
CA ILE A 25 29.70 -0.58 -5.46
C ILE A 25 29.61 0.80 -6.09
N GLU A 26 29.45 0.87 -7.41
CA GLU A 26 29.23 2.13 -8.13
C GLU A 26 27.87 2.74 -7.73
N THR A 27 27.80 4.06 -7.55
CA THR A 27 26.62 4.74 -7.02
C THR A 27 26.00 5.72 -8.00
N LEU A 28 24.67 5.75 -8.04
CA LEU A 28 23.89 6.70 -8.82
C LEU A 28 22.96 7.51 -7.91
N ALA A 29 23.20 8.81 -7.81
CA ALA A 29 22.30 9.76 -7.17
C ALA A 29 21.18 10.22 -8.12
N ILE A 30 20.04 10.62 -7.57
CA ILE A 30 18.93 11.25 -8.31
C ILE A 30 18.64 12.64 -7.75
N TYR A 31 18.22 13.60 -8.57
CA TYR A 31 17.90 14.95 -8.09
C TYR A 31 16.75 15.63 -8.82
N SER A 32 15.92 16.39 -8.10
CA SER A 32 14.92 17.29 -8.71
C SER A 32 15.55 18.59 -9.22
N SER A 33 14.82 19.38 -10.00
CA SER A 33 15.36 20.62 -10.59
C SER A 33 15.88 21.63 -9.54
N ASP A 34 15.25 21.67 -8.37
CA ASP A 34 15.59 22.52 -7.23
C ASP A 34 16.59 21.89 -6.25
N ASP A 35 16.99 20.63 -6.46
CA ASP A 35 18.00 19.93 -5.65
C ASP A 35 19.27 19.58 -6.44
N ALA A 36 19.40 20.08 -7.68
CA ALA A 36 20.55 19.82 -8.57
C ALA A 36 21.91 20.20 -7.96
N ALA A 37 21.92 21.23 -7.11
CA ALA A 37 23.11 21.71 -6.41
C ALA A 37 23.35 21.01 -5.06
N SER A 38 22.54 20.05 -4.64
CA SER A 38 22.74 19.35 -3.35
C SER A 38 23.98 18.46 -3.36
N LEU A 39 24.69 18.40 -2.23
CA LEU A 39 25.99 17.75 -2.14
C LEU A 39 25.96 16.27 -2.55
N HIS A 40 24.84 15.57 -2.33
CA HIS A 40 24.70 14.16 -2.68
C HIS A 40 24.91 13.90 -4.19
N THR A 41 24.59 14.85 -5.08
CA THR A 41 24.83 14.74 -6.54
C THR A 41 26.32 14.78 -6.91
N ARG A 42 27.18 15.11 -5.94
CA ARG A 42 28.65 15.14 -6.06
C ARG A 42 29.34 14.11 -5.18
N LYS A 43 28.59 13.33 -4.39
CA LYS A 43 29.12 12.25 -3.54
C LYS A 43 28.84 10.86 -4.08
N ALA A 44 27.94 10.73 -5.05
CA ALA A 44 27.80 9.53 -5.87
C ALA A 44 28.70 9.60 -7.12
N ASP A 45 28.98 8.44 -7.73
CA ASP A 45 29.81 8.32 -8.95
C ASP A 45 29.13 8.94 -10.18
N ALA A 46 27.80 8.88 -10.22
CA ALA A 46 26.97 9.51 -11.23
C ALA A 46 25.72 10.17 -10.62
N ALA A 47 25.11 11.11 -11.34
CA ALA A 47 23.87 11.77 -10.93
C ALA A 47 22.88 11.87 -12.11
N HIS A 48 21.60 11.61 -11.84
CA HIS A 48 20.52 11.65 -12.82
C HIS A 48 19.42 12.64 -12.40
N ALA A 49 19.01 13.50 -13.34
CA ALA A 49 17.92 14.45 -13.09
C ALA A 49 16.56 13.74 -13.15
N LEU A 50 15.74 13.98 -12.14
CA LEU A 50 14.33 13.65 -12.11
C LEU A 50 13.52 14.80 -12.75
N SER A 51 12.44 14.46 -13.43
CA SER A 51 11.41 15.41 -13.82
C SER A 51 10.63 15.88 -12.58
N GLY A 52 10.31 17.18 -12.56
CA GLY A 52 9.63 17.82 -11.43
C GLY A 52 10.56 18.54 -10.46
N SER A 53 9.94 19.15 -9.43
CA SER A 53 10.61 19.92 -8.38
C SER A 53 10.08 19.51 -7.01
N GLY A 54 10.87 19.76 -5.96
CA GLY A 54 10.54 19.48 -4.58
C GLY A 54 10.38 17.98 -4.25
N PRO A 55 9.79 17.67 -3.09
CA PRO A 55 9.61 16.30 -2.59
C PRO A 55 8.87 15.35 -3.54
N ALA A 56 7.94 15.86 -4.35
CA ALA A 56 7.14 15.05 -5.26
C ALA A 56 8.00 14.27 -6.28
N ALA A 57 9.11 14.85 -6.73
CA ALA A 57 10.02 14.17 -7.66
C ALA A 57 10.64 12.90 -7.05
N TYR A 58 10.91 12.89 -5.73
CA TYR A 58 11.47 11.75 -5.00
C TYR A 58 10.41 10.73 -4.54
N LEU A 59 9.12 11.06 -4.69
CA LEU A 59 7.99 10.15 -4.47
C LEU A 59 7.57 9.41 -5.75
N ASP A 60 8.12 9.79 -6.90
CA ASP A 60 7.87 9.13 -8.17
C ASP A 60 8.72 7.85 -8.30
N GLY A 61 8.25 6.79 -7.66
CA GLY A 61 8.93 5.49 -7.68
C GLY A 61 9.09 4.90 -9.08
N ALA A 62 8.17 5.19 -10.01
CA ALA A 62 8.24 4.71 -11.38
C ALA A 62 9.43 5.34 -12.11
N GLN A 63 9.56 6.68 -12.03
CA GLN A 63 10.70 7.39 -12.60
C GLN A 63 12.04 6.94 -12.00
N ILE A 64 12.09 6.74 -10.68
CA ILE A 64 13.31 6.31 -9.99
C ILE A 64 13.73 4.90 -10.43
N LEU A 65 12.77 3.97 -10.53
CA LEU A 65 13.04 2.62 -10.97
C LEU A 65 13.45 2.58 -12.46
N ALA A 66 12.79 3.38 -13.31
CA ALA A 66 13.19 3.52 -14.71
C ALA A 66 14.61 4.04 -14.85
N ALA A 67 15.02 5.03 -14.04
CA ALA A 67 16.39 5.52 -14.00
C ALA A 67 17.38 4.42 -13.56
N ALA A 68 17.04 3.63 -12.54
CA ALA A 68 17.86 2.50 -12.10
C ALA A 68 18.08 1.48 -13.22
N GLN A 69 17.02 1.09 -13.94
CA GLN A 69 17.12 0.12 -15.03
C GLN A 69 17.88 0.69 -16.23
N ALA A 70 17.57 1.92 -16.66
CA ALA A 70 18.22 2.55 -17.81
C ALA A 70 19.73 2.74 -17.62
N LEU A 71 20.16 2.94 -16.38
CA LEU A 71 21.56 3.19 -16.01
C LEU A 71 22.25 1.96 -15.41
N GLY A 72 21.59 0.79 -15.44
CA GLY A 72 22.17 -0.50 -15.10
C GLY A 72 22.44 -0.71 -13.60
N CYS A 73 21.62 -0.15 -12.72
CA CYS A 73 21.71 -0.35 -11.28
C CYS A 73 21.13 -1.72 -10.87
N ASP A 74 21.87 -2.48 -10.06
CA ASP A 74 21.42 -3.79 -9.53
C ASP A 74 20.48 -3.65 -8.33
N ALA A 75 20.48 -2.50 -7.68
CA ALA A 75 19.77 -2.27 -6.43
C ALA A 75 19.35 -0.81 -6.24
N ILE A 76 18.34 -0.61 -5.41
CA ILE A 76 17.87 0.71 -4.97
C ILE A 76 17.88 0.75 -3.44
N HIS A 77 18.55 1.76 -2.89
CA HIS A 77 18.49 2.08 -1.47
C HIS A 77 17.56 3.28 -1.25
N PRO A 78 16.41 3.13 -0.55
CA PRO A 78 15.46 4.22 -0.38
C PRO A 78 15.81 5.14 0.80
N GLY A 79 16.71 4.73 1.69
CA GLY A 79 17.04 5.50 2.88
C GLY A 79 15.86 5.53 3.85
N TYR A 80 15.42 6.74 4.23
CA TYR A 80 14.28 6.98 5.10
C TYR A 80 13.37 8.09 4.53
N GLY A 81 12.10 8.15 4.93
CA GLY A 81 11.11 9.01 4.27
C GLY A 81 10.89 8.61 2.81
N PHE A 82 10.20 9.46 2.04
CA PHE A 82 9.84 9.19 0.64
C PHE A 82 9.25 7.78 0.42
N LEU A 83 9.97 6.92 -0.28
CA LEU A 83 9.52 5.58 -0.66
C LEU A 83 10.10 4.46 0.23
N SER A 84 10.78 4.81 1.33
CA SER A 84 11.43 3.83 2.21
C SER A 84 10.47 2.90 2.96
N GLU A 85 9.26 3.37 3.24
CA GLU A 85 8.18 2.56 3.84
C GLU A 85 7.12 2.17 2.81
N ASN A 86 7.36 2.48 1.53
CA ASN A 86 6.41 2.20 0.47
C ASN A 86 6.55 0.76 0.01
N ALA A 87 5.69 -0.11 0.57
CA ALA A 87 5.64 -1.52 0.23
C ALA A 87 5.52 -1.75 -1.28
N ALA A 88 4.69 -0.97 -1.98
CA ALA A 88 4.50 -1.09 -3.43
C ALA A 88 5.78 -0.78 -4.21
N PHE A 89 6.58 0.18 -3.77
CA PHE A 89 7.87 0.50 -4.38
C PHE A 89 8.94 -0.58 -4.12
N ALA A 90 9.02 -1.13 -2.90
CA ALA A 90 9.91 -2.25 -2.61
C ALA A 90 9.57 -3.49 -3.48
N ARG A 91 8.27 -3.74 -3.61
CA ARG A 91 7.71 -4.78 -4.48
C ARG A 91 8.09 -4.51 -5.94
N ALA A 92 7.98 -3.26 -6.40
CA ALA A 92 8.34 -2.85 -7.74
C ALA A 92 9.80 -3.12 -8.10
N CYS A 93 10.71 -2.77 -7.19
CA CYS A 93 12.13 -3.04 -7.37
C CYS A 93 12.36 -4.54 -7.55
N ALA A 94 11.77 -5.37 -6.67
CA ALA A 94 11.95 -6.82 -6.69
C ALA A 94 11.56 -7.46 -8.04
N GLU A 95 10.51 -6.98 -8.69
CA GLU A 95 10.08 -7.49 -9.99
C GLU A 95 10.89 -6.98 -11.16
N ALA A 96 11.36 -5.74 -11.08
CA ALA A 96 12.31 -5.18 -12.03
C ALA A 96 13.69 -5.85 -11.96
N GLY A 97 13.88 -6.85 -11.10
CA GLY A 97 15.17 -7.50 -10.83
C GLY A 97 16.16 -6.58 -10.11
N VAL A 98 15.66 -5.46 -9.58
CA VAL A 98 16.45 -4.46 -8.84
C VAL A 98 16.26 -4.73 -7.36
N THR A 99 17.33 -5.04 -6.64
CA THR A 99 17.22 -5.36 -5.21
C THR A 99 16.81 -4.13 -4.42
N PHE A 100 15.67 -4.16 -3.74
CA PHE A 100 15.32 -3.15 -2.73
C PHE A 100 16.14 -3.38 -1.46
N VAL A 101 16.89 -2.37 -1.04
CA VAL A 101 17.70 -2.44 0.17
C VAL A 101 16.87 -1.98 1.37
N GLY A 102 16.04 -2.90 1.88
CA GLY A 102 15.13 -2.68 3.02
C GLY A 102 14.31 -3.94 3.33
N PRO A 103 13.29 -3.84 4.21
CA PRO A 103 12.44 -4.97 4.55
C PRO A 103 11.62 -5.50 3.39
N SER A 104 11.06 -6.70 3.58
CA SER A 104 10.20 -7.28 2.57
C SER A 104 8.94 -6.43 2.40
N PRO A 105 8.32 -6.42 1.21
CA PRO A 105 7.06 -5.72 1.01
C PRO A 105 5.95 -6.14 1.99
N GLU A 106 5.93 -7.41 2.40
CA GLU A 106 5.01 -7.93 3.41
C GLU A 106 5.27 -7.31 4.78
N THR A 107 6.55 -7.21 5.17
CA THR A 107 6.95 -6.54 6.42
C THR A 107 6.56 -5.06 6.38
N LEU A 108 6.76 -4.37 5.25
CA LEU A 108 6.36 -2.98 5.05
C LEU A 108 4.83 -2.79 5.14
N GLU A 109 4.04 -3.70 4.57
CA GLU A 109 2.56 -3.70 4.66
C GLU A 109 2.04 -3.99 6.06
N LEU A 110 2.71 -4.87 6.80
CA LEU A 110 2.34 -5.23 8.16
C LEU A 110 2.50 -4.05 9.12
N PHE A 111 3.66 -3.41 9.09
CA PHE A 111 3.98 -2.31 9.99
C PHE A 111 3.51 -0.93 9.46
N GLY A 112 3.16 -0.81 8.18
CA GLY A 112 2.52 0.39 7.61
C GLY A 112 1.05 0.58 8.00
N ASP A 113 0.42 -0.40 8.69
CA ASP A 113 -0.95 -0.33 9.20
C ASP A 113 -0.94 -0.43 10.74
N LYS A 114 -1.38 0.66 11.40
CA LYS A 114 -1.38 0.77 12.87
C LYS A 114 -2.29 -0.27 13.54
N GLY A 115 -3.41 -0.63 12.92
CA GLY A 115 -4.33 -1.63 13.45
C GLY A 115 -3.72 -3.03 13.41
N ARG A 116 -3.08 -3.39 12.29
CA ARG A 116 -2.34 -4.65 12.17
C ARG A 116 -1.17 -4.73 13.13
N ALA A 117 -0.37 -3.67 13.22
CA ALA A 117 0.80 -3.63 14.08
C ALA A 117 0.41 -3.81 15.55
N ARG A 118 -0.68 -3.17 15.99
CA ARG A 118 -1.24 -3.36 17.34
C ARG A 118 -1.87 -4.74 17.54
N ALA A 119 -2.54 -5.28 16.53
CA ALA A 119 -3.08 -6.64 16.60
C ALA A 119 -1.95 -7.68 16.72
N LEU A 120 -0.85 -7.49 16.00
CA LEU A 120 0.35 -8.32 16.12
C LEU A 120 0.99 -8.18 17.50
N ALA A 121 1.10 -6.95 18.02
CA ALA A 121 1.59 -6.71 19.39
C ALA A 121 0.73 -7.47 20.41
N ALA A 122 -0.59 -7.36 20.34
CA ALA A 122 -1.51 -8.11 21.20
C ALA A 122 -1.37 -9.63 21.04
N GLN A 123 -1.17 -10.14 19.82
CA GLN A 123 -0.94 -11.57 19.56
C GLN A 123 0.38 -12.08 20.13
N CYS A 124 1.39 -11.22 20.20
CA CYS A 124 2.69 -11.52 20.79
C CYS A 124 2.73 -11.23 22.30
N ASP A 125 1.58 -11.01 22.94
CA ASP A 125 1.45 -10.61 24.35
C ASP A 125 2.28 -9.36 24.70
N VAL A 126 2.52 -8.49 23.72
CA VAL A 126 3.18 -7.20 23.90
C VAL A 126 2.12 -6.17 24.31
N PRO A 127 2.26 -5.49 25.45
CA PRO A 127 1.23 -4.57 25.91
C PRO A 127 1.05 -3.39 24.95
N ILE A 128 -0.18 -2.88 24.84
CA ILE A 128 -0.56 -1.73 24.01
C ILE A 128 -1.32 -0.72 24.87
N LEU A 129 -1.37 0.55 24.45
CA LEU A 129 -2.18 1.56 25.12
C LEU A 129 -3.67 1.17 25.09
N ALA A 130 -4.35 1.38 26.22
CA ALA A 130 -5.81 1.30 26.28
C ALA A 130 -6.41 2.41 25.41
N GLY A 131 -7.46 2.11 24.66
CA GLY A 131 -8.12 3.08 23.81
C GLY A 131 -9.43 2.54 23.27
N THR A 132 -10.17 3.39 22.57
CA THR A 132 -11.39 3.02 21.88
C THR A 132 -11.07 2.46 20.50
N ASP A 133 -11.81 1.42 20.10
CA ASP A 133 -11.67 0.82 18.78
C ASP A 133 -12.37 1.67 17.70
N GLY A 134 -11.60 2.28 16.80
CA GLY A 134 -12.14 2.99 15.63
C GLY A 134 -12.80 4.34 15.93
N GLY A 135 -13.75 4.74 15.07
CA GLY A 135 -14.46 6.03 15.15
C GLY A 135 -15.32 6.14 16.40
N THR A 136 -14.87 6.97 17.34
CA THR A 136 -15.44 7.23 18.65
C THR A 136 -16.34 8.46 18.60
N THR A 137 -17.48 8.44 19.29
CA THR A 137 -18.33 9.63 19.47
C THR A 137 -17.89 10.43 20.70
N LEU A 138 -18.24 11.73 20.80
CA LEU A 138 -17.95 12.53 21.99
C LEU A 138 -18.50 11.90 23.29
N ALA A 139 -19.65 11.22 23.23
CA ALA A 139 -20.24 10.53 24.38
C ALA A 139 -19.40 9.31 24.81
N GLN A 140 -18.87 8.55 23.84
CA GLN A 140 -17.98 7.42 24.11
C GLN A 140 -16.62 7.89 24.62
N ALA A 141 -16.06 8.98 24.07
CA ALA A 141 -14.84 9.59 24.57
C ALA A 141 -14.99 10.07 26.02
N ARG A 142 -16.16 10.63 26.35
CA ARG A 142 -16.50 11.05 27.72
C ARG A 142 -16.57 9.85 28.67
N ALA A 143 -17.28 8.80 28.29
CA ALA A 143 -17.37 7.57 29.08
C ALA A 143 -16.00 6.89 29.28
N PHE A 144 -15.14 6.92 28.25
CA PHE A 144 -13.78 6.39 28.34
C PHE A 144 -12.92 7.20 29.33
N LEU A 145 -12.95 8.54 29.25
CA LEU A 145 -12.23 9.41 30.17
C LEU A 145 -12.73 9.26 31.62
N GLU A 146 -14.04 9.17 31.83
CA GLU A 146 -14.63 8.88 33.16
C GLU A 146 -14.20 7.50 33.69
N GLY A 147 -14.06 6.51 32.81
CA GLY A 147 -13.64 5.14 33.16
C GLY A 147 -12.16 4.99 33.55
N LEU A 148 -11.30 5.97 33.23
CA LEU A 148 -9.88 5.96 33.62
C LEU A 148 -9.65 6.37 35.09
N GLY A 149 -10.66 6.94 35.75
CA GLY A 149 -10.57 7.36 37.16
C GLY A 149 -9.91 8.72 37.39
N GLU A 150 -9.72 9.07 38.66
CA GLU A 150 -9.15 10.36 39.08
C GLU A 150 -7.70 10.51 38.59
N GLY A 151 -7.42 11.56 37.82
CA GLY A 151 -6.11 11.78 37.17
C GLY A 151 -5.95 11.15 35.78
N GLY A 152 -6.98 10.47 35.26
CA GLY A 152 -6.99 9.92 33.90
C GLY A 152 -6.94 11.01 32.82
N ALA A 153 -6.19 10.76 31.75
CA ALA A 153 -6.10 11.66 30.60
C ALA A 153 -6.19 10.85 29.30
N VAL A 154 -6.72 11.48 28.24
CA VAL A 154 -6.87 10.86 26.93
C VAL A 154 -6.18 11.68 25.85
N MET A 155 -5.69 11.00 24.82
CA MET A 155 -5.22 11.60 23.59
C MET A 155 -6.30 11.35 22.54
N VAL A 156 -6.96 12.42 22.08
CA VAL A 156 -7.85 12.39 20.94
C VAL A 156 -6.99 12.34 19.68
N LYS A 157 -7.25 11.41 18.76
CA LYS A 157 -6.46 11.19 17.54
C LYS A 157 -7.36 10.96 16.34
N ALA A 158 -6.98 11.48 15.18
CA ALA A 158 -7.63 11.16 13.91
C ALA A 158 -7.35 9.70 13.50
N VAL A 159 -8.40 8.98 13.06
CA VAL A 159 -8.28 7.59 12.59
C VAL A 159 -7.41 7.51 11.32
N ALA A 160 -7.59 8.46 10.40
CA ALA A 160 -6.82 8.59 9.16
C ALA A 160 -5.48 9.37 9.31
N GLY A 161 -5.11 9.78 10.54
CA GLY A 161 -3.99 10.69 10.79
C GLY A 161 -2.59 10.05 10.90
N GLY A 162 -1.59 10.75 10.35
CA GLY A 162 -0.16 10.47 10.49
C GLY A 162 0.65 11.75 10.73
N GLY A 163 1.82 11.65 11.40
CA GLY A 163 2.74 12.78 11.58
C GLY A 163 2.32 13.86 12.60
N GLY A 164 1.48 13.52 13.59
CA GLY A 164 1.15 14.41 14.71
C GLY A 164 0.08 15.49 14.45
N ARG A 165 -0.52 15.53 13.24
CA ARG A 165 -1.65 16.41 12.89
C ARG A 165 -2.98 15.73 13.24
N GLY A 166 -3.96 16.48 13.75
CA GLY A 166 -5.22 15.89 14.23
C GLY A 166 -5.05 15.02 15.49
N MET A 167 -4.24 15.47 16.47
CA MET A 167 -4.08 14.79 17.76
C MET A 167 -3.98 15.77 18.94
N ARG A 168 -4.82 15.64 19.97
CA ARG A 168 -4.89 16.57 21.11
C ARG A 168 -4.99 15.86 22.47
N PRO A 169 -4.13 16.19 23.46
CA PRO A 169 -4.29 15.68 24.83
C PRO A 169 -5.47 16.40 25.51
N VAL A 170 -6.24 15.66 26.31
CA VAL A 170 -7.37 16.13 27.10
C VAL A 170 -7.23 15.60 28.53
N ARG A 171 -7.23 16.50 29.51
CA ARG A 171 -7.01 16.16 30.93
C ARG A 171 -8.25 16.30 31.79
N SER A 172 -9.27 16.99 31.30
CA SER A 172 -10.51 17.19 32.03
C SER A 172 -11.73 17.03 31.12
N LEU A 173 -12.86 16.66 31.71
CA LEU A 173 -14.13 16.50 30.98
C LEU A 173 -14.62 17.82 30.35
N GLY A 174 -14.23 18.97 30.92
CA GLY A 174 -14.58 20.29 30.39
C GLY A 174 -13.85 20.64 29.09
N GLU A 175 -12.63 20.14 28.89
CA GLU A 175 -11.81 20.35 27.69
C GLU A 175 -12.22 19.45 26.51
N LEU A 176 -12.86 18.31 26.81
CA LEU A 176 -13.11 17.25 25.82
C LEU A 176 -13.98 17.70 24.63
N PRO A 177 -15.10 18.44 24.79
CA PRO A 177 -15.94 18.82 23.66
C PRO A 177 -15.22 19.70 22.63
N GLU A 178 -14.51 20.74 23.08
CA GLU A 178 -13.77 21.65 22.21
C GLU A 178 -12.60 20.91 21.53
N ALA A 179 -11.85 20.10 22.29
CA ALA A 179 -10.75 19.33 21.74
C ALA A 179 -11.21 18.32 20.68
N PHE A 180 -12.37 17.68 20.89
CA PHE A 180 -12.97 16.71 19.97
C PHE A 180 -13.46 17.40 18.69
N GLU A 181 -14.17 18.52 18.78
CA GLU A 181 -14.65 19.29 17.62
C GLU A 181 -13.49 19.85 16.79
N ARG A 182 -12.49 20.47 17.44
CA ARG A 182 -11.30 21.01 16.74
C ARG A 182 -10.50 19.90 16.08
N CYS A 183 -10.34 18.76 16.74
CA CYS A 183 -9.60 17.62 16.18
C CYS A 183 -10.35 17.00 14.99
N ALA A 184 -11.68 16.90 15.04
CA ALA A 184 -12.50 16.40 13.94
C ALA A 184 -12.49 17.36 12.74
N SER A 185 -12.63 18.67 12.99
CA SER A 185 -12.54 19.69 11.94
C SER A 185 -11.16 19.72 11.28
N GLU A 186 -10.09 19.58 12.06
CA GLU A 186 -8.72 19.53 11.56
C GLU A 186 -8.47 18.24 10.75
N ALA A 187 -8.97 17.09 11.22
CA ALA A 187 -8.87 15.82 10.52
C ALA A 187 -9.70 15.80 9.21
N GLN A 188 -10.91 16.36 9.23
CA GLN A 188 -11.75 16.52 8.05
C GLN A 188 -11.09 17.40 6.99
N ALA A 189 -10.49 18.53 7.39
CA ALA A 189 -9.80 19.44 6.48
C ALA A 189 -8.48 18.86 5.94
N ALA A 190 -7.75 18.09 6.75
CA ALA A 190 -6.43 17.58 6.38
C ALA A 190 -6.45 16.22 5.68
N PHE A 191 -7.40 15.35 6.01
CA PHE A 191 -7.42 13.94 5.59
C PHE A 191 -8.74 13.53 4.92
N GLY A 192 -9.74 14.43 4.83
CA GLY A 192 -11.06 14.13 4.29
C GLY A 192 -11.92 13.24 5.19
N ASP A 193 -11.42 12.87 6.37
CA ASP A 193 -12.08 12.03 7.37
C ASP A 193 -11.94 12.67 8.76
N GLY A 194 -13.06 13.16 9.29
CA GLY A 194 -13.19 13.71 10.65
C GLY A 194 -13.28 12.66 11.76
N SER A 195 -13.19 11.36 11.45
CA SER A 195 -13.30 10.28 12.43
C SER A 195 -12.12 10.31 13.42
N LEU A 196 -12.47 10.28 14.71
CA LEU A 196 -11.50 10.32 15.81
C LEU A 196 -11.58 9.04 16.64
N TYR A 197 -10.50 8.66 17.28
CA TYR A 197 -10.45 7.69 18.36
C TYR A 197 -9.73 8.32 19.57
N VAL A 198 -9.91 7.75 20.76
CA VAL A 198 -9.20 8.17 21.96
C VAL A 198 -8.34 7.04 22.51
N GLU A 199 -7.14 7.37 22.95
CA GLU A 199 -6.28 6.47 23.70
C GLU A 199 -5.93 7.07 25.05
N GLN A 200 -5.58 6.23 26.01
CA GLN A 200 -4.97 6.66 27.25
C GLN A 200 -3.72 7.51 26.94
N PHE A 201 -3.65 8.68 27.56
CA PHE A 201 -2.49 9.55 27.44
C PHE A 201 -1.58 9.34 28.65
N LEU A 202 -0.31 9.00 28.39
CA LEU A 202 0.73 8.88 29.39
C LEU A 202 1.58 10.18 29.40
N PRO A 203 1.33 11.12 30.33
CA PRO A 203 1.91 12.47 30.26
C PRO A 203 3.43 12.50 30.46
N HIS A 204 4.00 11.54 31.19
CA HIS A 204 5.44 11.49 31.49
C HIS A 204 6.12 10.24 30.92
N ALA A 205 5.56 9.66 29.86
CA ALA A 205 6.15 8.50 29.20
C ALA A 205 7.47 8.85 28.48
N ARG A 206 8.39 7.90 28.52
CA ARG A 206 9.64 7.87 27.77
C ARG A 206 9.43 7.14 26.44
N HIS A 207 9.93 7.69 25.33
CA HIS A 207 9.85 7.08 24.02
C HIS A 207 11.14 6.28 23.77
N VAL A 208 11.05 4.95 23.89
CA VAL A 208 12.20 4.05 23.72
C VAL A 208 12.00 3.16 22.51
N GLU A 209 13.06 2.96 21.75
CA GLU A 209 13.07 2.17 20.54
C GLU A 209 14.00 0.98 20.66
N VAL A 210 13.72 -0.08 19.91
CA VAL A 210 14.63 -1.21 19.74
C VAL A 210 14.97 -1.35 18.27
N GLN A 211 16.26 -1.24 17.93
CA GLN A 211 16.75 -1.57 16.59
C GLN A 211 16.70 -3.09 16.43
N ILE A 212 16.05 -3.58 15.38
CA ILE A 212 16.06 -4.99 15.01
C ILE A 212 16.73 -5.17 13.65
N VAL A 213 17.31 -6.36 13.45
CA VAL A 213 17.75 -6.86 12.16
C VAL A 213 17.24 -8.29 11.98
N GLY A 214 16.79 -8.61 10.79
CA GLY A 214 16.44 -9.97 10.44
C GLY A 214 16.93 -10.38 9.05
N ASP A 215 17.08 -11.68 8.82
CA ASP A 215 17.34 -12.27 7.50
C ASP A 215 16.10 -12.98 6.93
N GLY A 216 14.96 -12.89 7.62
CA GLY A 216 13.72 -13.60 7.33
C GLY A 216 13.57 -14.93 8.07
N GLN A 217 14.61 -15.42 8.74
CA GLN A 217 14.57 -16.63 9.56
C GLN A 217 14.92 -16.33 11.02
N VAL A 218 16.01 -15.60 11.21
CA VAL A 218 16.50 -15.16 12.52
C VAL A 218 16.29 -13.66 12.63
N VAL A 219 15.84 -13.23 13.80
CA VAL A 219 15.75 -11.82 14.18
C VAL A 219 16.56 -11.63 15.45
N SER A 220 17.41 -10.61 15.44
CA SER A 220 18.20 -10.16 16.58
C SER A 220 17.88 -8.68 16.84
N HIS A 221 17.88 -8.28 18.12
CA HIS A 221 17.94 -6.86 18.45
C HIS A 221 19.39 -6.38 18.40
N LEU A 222 19.58 -5.15 17.92
CA LEU A 222 20.84 -4.42 17.90
C LEU A 222 20.81 -3.31 18.97
N TRP A 223 20.16 -3.61 20.09
CA TRP A 223 19.96 -2.73 21.25
C TRP A 223 18.97 -1.60 21.01
N ASP A 224 18.83 -0.77 22.03
CA ASP A 224 17.80 0.25 22.20
C ASP A 224 18.30 1.68 22.04
N ARG A 225 17.36 2.59 21.80
CA ARG A 225 17.57 4.04 21.75
C ARG A 225 16.52 4.75 22.58
N GLU A 226 16.92 5.81 23.26
CA GLU A 226 16.05 6.75 23.95
C GLU A 226 15.79 7.97 23.03
N CYS A 227 14.53 8.18 22.67
CA CYS A 227 14.05 9.18 21.72
C CYS A 227 13.03 10.16 22.35
N SER A 228 12.96 10.24 23.68
CA SER A 228 12.04 11.10 24.43
C SER A 228 12.25 12.59 24.20
N LEU A 229 13.44 13.03 23.82
CA LEU A 229 13.74 14.44 23.60
C LEU A 229 13.21 14.88 22.22
N GLN A 230 11.90 15.11 22.20
CA GLN A 230 11.13 15.49 21.03
C GLN A 230 10.35 16.79 21.27
N ARG A 231 10.11 17.55 20.19
CA ARG A 231 9.33 18.80 20.20
C ARG A 231 8.17 18.68 19.22
N GLN A 232 6.94 18.86 19.69
CA GLN A 232 5.73 18.64 18.88
C GLN A 232 5.79 17.29 18.12
N ARG A 233 6.32 16.25 18.80
CA ARG A 233 6.52 14.89 18.26
C ARG A 233 7.59 14.76 17.15
N GLN A 234 8.44 15.77 16.95
CA GLN A 234 9.65 15.66 16.14
C GLN A 234 10.86 15.38 17.04
N LYS A 235 11.59 14.28 16.78
CA LYS A 235 12.78 13.90 17.55
C LYS A 235 13.91 14.91 17.33
N VAL A 236 14.56 15.34 18.40
CA VAL A 236 15.60 16.39 18.38
C VAL A 236 16.96 15.86 18.84
N VAL A 237 16.95 15.05 19.91
CA VAL A 237 18.14 14.39 20.46
C VAL A 237 17.83 12.92 20.71
N GLU A 238 18.71 12.03 20.28
CA GLU A 238 18.61 10.58 20.50
C GLU A 238 19.83 10.06 21.25
N ILE A 239 19.61 9.08 22.12
CA ILE A 239 20.64 8.51 22.99
C ILE A 239 20.65 6.99 22.79
N ALA A 240 21.83 6.37 22.68
CA ALA A 240 21.97 4.91 22.72
C ALA A 240 23.13 4.50 23.63
N PRO A 241 23.00 3.40 24.39
CA PRO A 241 21.75 2.69 24.71
C PRO A 241 20.84 3.50 25.67
N ALA A 242 19.61 3.05 25.94
CA ALA A 242 18.72 3.68 26.95
C ALA A 242 19.05 3.24 28.39
N ASP A 243 20.32 3.36 28.80
CA ASP A 243 20.84 2.89 30.09
C ASP A 243 20.23 3.55 31.33
N SER A 244 19.47 4.64 31.15
CA SER A 244 18.69 5.27 32.22
C SER A 244 17.41 4.48 32.58
N LEU A 245 17.05 3.46 31.79
CA LEU A 245 16.02 2.50 32.16
C LEU A 245 16.62 1.29 32.90
N PRO A 246 15.89 0.70 33.86
CA PRO A 246 16.28 -0.57 34.47
C PRO A 246 16.50 -1.65 33.41
N LEU A 247 17.51 -2.51 33.62
CA LEU A 247 17.84 -3.59 32.69
C LEU A 247 16.65 -4.51 32.43
N GLU A 248 15.89 -4.86 33.47
CA GLU A 248 14.68 -5.69 33.35
C GLU A 248 13.64 -5.08 32.41
N THR A 249 13.42 -3.77 32.48
CA THR A 249 12.53 -3.05 31.55
C THR A 249 13.05 -3.13 30.12
N ARG A 250 14.36 -3.01 29.93
CA ARG A 250 15.00 -3.11 28.61
C ARG A 250 14.96 -4.52 28.03
N GLU A 251 15.15 -5.54 28.86
CA GLU A 251 14.99 -6.94 28.46
C GLU A 251 13.56 -7.21 27.97
N ARG A 252 12.54 -6.70 28.67
CA ARG A 252 11.14 -6.77 28.21
C ARG A 252 10.92 -6.07 26.86
N LEU A 253 11.57 -4.92 26.63
CA LEU A 253 11.53 -4.23 25.33
C LEU A 253 12.19 -5.07 24.23
N PHE A 254 13.34 -5.68 24.50
CA PHE A 254 14.06 -6.53 23.54
C PHE A 254 13.27 -7.78 23.19
N GLU A 255 12.73 -8.47 24.20
CA GLU A 255 11.90 -9.65 24.03
C GLU A 255 10.66 -9.33 23.20
N ALA A 256 9.97 -8.22 23.51
CA ALA A 256 8.82 -7.75 22.73
C ALA A 256 9.21 -7.43 21.28
N ALA A 257 10.29 -6.69 21.05
CA ALA A 257 10.72 -6.31 19.71
C ALA A 257 11.16 -7.51 18.86
N VAL A 258 11.89 -8.47 19.46
CA VAL A 258 12.31 -9.70 18.80
C VAL A 258 11.11 -10.63 18.57
N ALA A 259 10.17 -10.72 19.50
CA ALA A 259 8.93 -11.49 19.32
C ALA A 259 8.11 -10.94 18.14
N LEU A 260 7.91 -9.62 18.10
CA LEU A 260 7.24 -8.93 16.98
C LEU A 260 7.98 -9.16 15.65
N GLY A 261 9.31 -9.00 15.65
CA GLY A 261 10.11 -9.23 14.44
C GLY A 261 10.08 -10.69 13.97
N ARG A 262 10.13 -11.66 14.88
CA ARG A 262 10.00 -13.10 14.53
C ARG A 262 8.63 -13.41 13.97
N ALA A 263 7.57 -12.91 14.59
CA ALA A 263 6.20 -13.08 14.12
C ALA A 263 6.00 -12.43 12.74
N ALA A 264 6.69 -11.32 12.46
CA ALA A 264 6.70 -10.65 11.18
C ALA A 264 7.63 -11.26 10.12
N HIS A 265 8.39 -12.31 10.45
CA HIS A 265 9.48 -12.83 9.60
C HIS A 265 10.41 -11.73 9.09
N TYR A 266 10.79 -10.83 10.00
CA TYR A 266 11.44 -9.58 9.66
C TYR A 266 12.71 -9.82 8.84
N ARG A 267 12.88 -9.05 7.77
CA ARG A 267 14.10 -9.03 6.95
C ARG A 267 14.65 -7.61 6.89
N ASN A 268 15.97 -7.48 6.82
CA ASN A 268 16.69 -6.21 6.84
C ASN A 268 16.52 -5.48 8.20
N LEU A 269 16.72 -4.16 8.24
CA LEU A 269 16.62 -3.36 9.46
C LEU A 269 15.22 -2.83 9.72
N GLY A 270 14.88 -2.69 10.99
CA GLY A 270 13.65 -2.04 11.46
C GLY A 270 13.79 -1.50 12.86
N THR A 271 12.84 -0.68 13.26
CA THR A 271 12.77 -0.17 14.63
C THR A 271 11.41 -0.48 15.22
N VAL A 272 11.37 -1.00 16.44
CA VAL A 272 10.13 -1.14 17.22
C VAL A 272 10.11 -0.04 18.28
N GLU A 273 9.06 0.77 18.32
CA GLU A 273 8.91 1.94 19.20
C GLU A 273 7.93 1.65 20.34
N PHE A 274 8.29 2.09 21.55
CA PHE A 274 7.56 1.86 22.80
C PHE A 274 7.44 3.14 23.62
N LEU A 275 6.36 3.25 24.41
CA LEU A 275 6.28 4.16 25.54
C LEU A 275 6.57 3.41 26.84
N VAL A 276 7.38 4.01 27.70
CA VAL A 276 7.72 3.50 29.03
C VAL A 276 7.33 4.53 30.08
N ASP A 277 6.47 4.15 31.03
CA ASP A 277 6.07 4.98 32.17
C ASP A 277 6.09 4.12 33.46
N GLY A 278 7.14 4.32 34.28
CA GLY A 278 7.45 3.42 35.39
C GLY A 278 7.72 1.98 34.91
N GLU A 279 6.92 1.03 35.40
CA GLU A 279 6.97 -0.39 35.00
C GLU A 279 6.11 -0.70 33.76
N THR A 280 5.30 0.27 33.31
CA THR A 280 4.42 0.14 32.16
C THR A 280 5.23 0.28 30.88
N VAL A 281 5.20 -0.75 30.04
CA VAL A 281 5.84 -0.78 28.71
C VAL A 281 4.75 -1.06 27.70
N VAL A 282 4.53 -0.16 26.75
CA VAL A 282 3.50 -0.32 25.71
C VAL A 282 4.07 -0.06 24.33
N PHE A 283 3.72 -0.91 23.38
CA PHE A 283 4.05 -0.75 21.97
C PHE A 283 3.29 0.43 21.36
N ILE A 284 3.99 1.23 20.54
CA ILE A 284 3.42 2.35 19.78
C ILE A 284 3.29 1.97 18.31
N GLU A 285 4.42 1.70 17.67
CA GLU A 285 4.53 1.41 16.24
C GLU A 285 5.86 0.70 15.95
N ALA A 286 6.02 0.19 14.73
CA ALA A 286 7.33 -0.20 14.24
C ALA A 286 7.57 0.47 12.89
N ASN A 287 8.78 0.96 12.69
CA ASN A 287 9.22 1.68 11.52
C ASN A 287 10.10 0.76 10.65
N PRO A 288 9.58 0.23 9.53
CA PRO A 288 10.28 -0.80 8.79
C PRO A 288 11.27 -0.22 7.77
N ARG A 289 12.20 0.57 8.28
CA ARG A 289 13.24 1.25 7.48
C ARG A 289 14.43 1.58 8.35
N LEU A 290 15.50 2.05 7.70
CA LEU A 290 16.53 2.78 8.43
C LEU A 290 15.89 4.05 9.04
N GLN A 291 16.27 4.39 10.26
CA GLN A 291 15.87 5.65 10.88
C GLN A 291 17.00 6.67 10.81
N VAL A 292 16.68 7.95 10.98
CA VAL A 292 17.66 9.05 10.94
C VAL A 292 18.74 8.83 12.01
N GLU A 293 18.31 8.36 13.16
CA GLU A 293 19.00 8.04 14.41
C GLU A 293 19.68 6.65 14.45
N HIS A 294 19.75 5.91 13.34
CA HIS A 294 20.49 4.64 13.29
C HIS A 294 21.97 4.79 13.71
N THR A 295 22.52 5.99 13.54
CA THR A 295 23.91 6.37 13.78
C THR A 295 24.34 6.20 15.24
N VAL A 296 23.45 6.38 16.23
CA VAL A 296 23.80 6.15 17.64
C VAL A 296 23.97 4.67 17.94
N THR A 297 23.17 3.80 17.29
CA THR A 297 23.35 2.35 17.35
C THR A 297 24.68 1.94 16.69
N GLU A 298 25.03 2.52 15.54
CA GLU A 298 26.33 2.29 14.90
C GLU A 298 27.50 2.69 15.82
N ALA A 299 27.39 3.84 16.47
CA ALA A 299 28.45 4.39 17.33
C ALA A 299 28.75 3.50 18.55
N VAL A 300 27.73 2.95 19.21
CA VAL A 300 27.94 2.11 20.40
C VAL A 300 28.26 0.65 20.07
N THR A 301 27.78 0.13 18.94
CA THR A 301 28.05 -1.27 18.55
C THR A 301 29.32 -1.41 17.70
N GLY A 302 29.66 -0.38 16.92
CA GLY A 302 30.67 -0.43 15.86
C GLY A 302 30.19 -1.11 14.58
N LEU A 303 28.89 -1.40 14.47
CA LEU A 303 28.29 -1.95 13.26
C LEU A 303 28.07 -0.83 12.23
N ASP A 304 28.23 -1.15 10.95
CA ASP A 304 27.75 -0.31 9.84
C ASP A 304 26.38 -0.86 9.42
N LEU A 305 25.31 -0.16 9.81
CA LEU A 305 23.95 -0.60 9.59
C LEU A 305 23.58 -0.56 8.11
N VAL A 306 24.03 0.46 7.35
CA VAL A 306 23.82 0.51 5.89
C VAL A 306 24.52 -0.66 5.19
N ARG A 307 25.74 -1.02 5.62
CA ARG A 307 26.44 -2.20 5.11
C ARG A 307 25.67 -3.47 5.41
N ILE A 308 25.13 -3.60 6.62
CA ILE A 308 24.27 -4.74 7.01
C ILE A 308 23.03 -4.78 6.10
N GLN A 309 22.36 -3.65 5.84
CA GLN A 309 21.22 -3.62 4.92
C GLN A 309 21.60 -4.14 3.54
N ILE A 310 22.74 -3.70 2.99
CA ILE A 310 23.23 -4.10 1.67
C ILE A 310 23.60 -5.59 1.65
N GLU A 311 24.29 -6.10 2.66
CA GLU A 311 24.70 -7.51 2.70
C GLU A 311 23.53 -8.48 2.94
N VAL A 312 22.56 -8.11 3.80
CA VAL A 312 21.31 -8.87 3.94
C VAL A 312 20.51 -8.82 2.63
N ALA A 313 20.50 -7.67 1.94
CA ALA A 313 19.89 -7.54 0.62
C ALA A 313 20.60 -8.40 -0.44
N ARG A 314 21.92 -8.57 -0.35
CA ARG A 314 22.73 -9.53 -1.15
C ARG A 314 22.48 -11.00 -0.77
N GLY A 315 21.68 -11.26 0.25
CA GLY A 315 21.24 -12.60 0.66
C GLY A 315 22.10 -13.27 1.73
N ARG A 316 23.01 -12.54 2.40
CA ARG A 316 23.74 -13.09 3.55
C ARG A 316 22.79 -13.30 4.73
N SER A 317 22.92 -14.44 5.41
CA SER A 317 22.20 -14.71 6.66
C SER A 317 22.82 -13.94 7.83
N LEU A 318 22.09 -13.81 8.95
CA LEU A 318 22.66 -13.24 10.17
C LEU A 318 23.80 -14.11 10.72
N ALA A 319 23.78 -15.42 10.50
CA ALA A 319 24.90 -16.29 10.86
C ALA A 319 26.16 -15.95 10.05
N ASP A 320 26.04 -15.73 8.73
CA ASP A 320 27.17 -15.33 7.87
C ASP A 320 27.74 -13.96 8.23
N LEU A 321 26.89 -13.09 8.78
CA LEU A 321 27.26 -11.74 9.24
C LEU A 321 27.74 -11.72 10.69
N GLY A 322 27.64 -12.83 11.44
CA GLY A 322 27.95 -12.88 12.87
C GLY A 322 26.99 -12.03 13.72
N LEU A 323 25.71 -12.00 13.35
CA LEU A 323 24.65 -11.18 13.95
C LEU A 323 23.49 -12.02 14.50
N THR A 324 23.68 -13.32 14.74
CA THR A 324 22.76 -14.05 15.62
C THR A 324 22.82 -13.43 17.02
N GLN A 325 21.76 -13.53 17.82
CA GLN A 325 21.64 -12.76 19.07
C GLN A 325 22.86 -12.89 20.01
N ALA A 326 23.46 -14.08 20.11
CA ALA A 326 24.65 -14.33 20.94
C ALA A 326 25.95 -13.69 20.40
N GLN A 327 25.95 -13.28 19.14
CA GLN A 327 27.10 -12.69 18.43
C GLN A 327 26.97 -11.17 18.24
N VAL A 328 25.79 -10.59 18.49
CA VAL A 328 25.60 -9.13 18.45
C VAL A 328 26.53 -8.47 19.47
N PRO A 329 27.39 -7.51 19.07
CA PRO A 329 28.28 -6.83 20.00
C PRO A 329 27.50 -6.08 21.08
N SER A 330 27.92 -6.22 22.34
CA SER A 330 27.40 -5.38 23.43
C SER A 330 27.72 -3.91 23.18
N PRO A 331 26.85 -2.96 23.59
CA PRO A 331 27.11 -1.54 23.43
C PRO A 331 28.36 -1.17 24.22
N ARG A 332 29.25 -0.40 23.61
CA ARG A 332 30.43 0.17 24.26
C ARG A 332 30.13 1.63 24.53
N GLY A 333 30.03 2.02 25.79
CA GLY A 333 29.74 3.42 26.18
C GLY A 333 28.39 3.93 25.66
N THR A 334 28.27 5.25 25.55
CA THR A 334 27.04 5.95 25.16
C THR A 334 27.27 6.86 23.96
N ALA A 335 26.31 6.89 23.05
CA ALA A 335 26.25 7.82 21.94
C ALA A 335 25.05 8.77 22.07
N VAL A 336 25.26 10.03 21.71
CA VAL A 336 24.24 11.08 21.61
C VAL A 336 24.24 11.60 20.18
N GLN A 337 23.08 11.62 19.53
CA GLN A 337 22.86 12.33 18.28
C GLN A 337 22.07 13.61 18.54
N ALA A 338 22.50 14.71 17.91
CA ALA A 338 21.75 15.96 17.85
C ALA A 338 21.41 16.30 16.39
N ARG A 339 20.12 16.57 16.13
CA ARG A 339 19.61 16.95 14.80
C ARG A 339 19.75 18.45 14.56
N ILE A 340 20.62 18.84 13.63
CA ILE A 340 20.91 20.23 13.28
C ILE A 340 20.01 20.64 12.12
N ASN A 341 19.04 21.50 12.43
CA ASN A 341 17.98 21.93 11.54
C ASN A 341 18.13 23.42 11.20
N LEU A 342 17.72 23.79 10.00
CA LEU A 342 17.60 25.18 9.53
C LEU A 342 16.32 25.81 10.09
N GLU A 343 16.27 25.99 11.41
CA GLU A 343 15.14 26.61 12.10
C GLU A 343 15.60 27.26 13.41
N THR A 344 14.87 28.26 13.88
CA THR A 344 15.03 28.84 15.22
C THR A 344 13.84 28.50 16.09
N MET A 345 14.05 28.36 17.40
CA MET A 345 12.99 28.04 18.36
C MET A 345 12.49 29.33 19.02
N ALA A 346 11.18 29.55 19.01
CA ALA A 346 10.54 30.63 19.76
C ALA A 346 10.14 30.16 21.17
N ALA A 347 9.96 31.11 22.10
CA ALA A 347 9.62 30.82 23.49
C ALA A 347 8.26 30.10 23.66
N ASP A 348 7.35 30.25 22.69
CA ASP A 348 6.06 29.55 22.65
C ASP A 348 6.16 28.09 22.14
N GLY A 349 7.37 27.63 21.82
CA GLY A 349 7.66 26.28 21.35
C GLY A 349 7.43 26.04 19.86
N SER A 350 7.08 27.08 19.09
CA SER A 350 7.07 27.02 17.63
C SER A 350 8.50 27.06 17.05
N ALA A 351 8.75 26.35 15.94
CA ALA A 351 9.96 26.58 15.15
C ALA A 351 9.66 27.51 13.98
N LYS A 352 10.51 28.51 13.80
CA LYS A 352 10.53 29.36 12.62
C LYS A 352 11.55 28.77 11.63
N PRO A 353 11.13 28.26 10.46
CA PRO A 353 12.05 27.73 9.46
C PRO A 353 12.96 28.85 8.93
N SER A 354 14.19 28.48 8.60
CA SER A 354 15.26 29.37 8.13
C SER A 354 15.77 28.85 6.77
N GLY A 355 16.26 29.76 5.93
CA GLY A 355 16.81 29.41 4.62
C GLY A 355 17.72 30.51 4.09
N GLY A 356 18.53 30.16 3.11
CA GLY A 356 19.57 31.05 2.58
C GLY A 356 20.70 30.31 1.86
N VAL A 357 21.75 31.05 1.52
CA VAL A 357 23.00 30.51 0.97
C VAL A 357 23.99 30.35 2.10
N LEU A 358 24.47 29.14 2.32
CA LEU A 358 25.44 28.86 3.38
C LEU A 358 26.78 29.52 3.04
N SER A 359 27.17 30.58 3.73
CA SER A 359 28.47 31.25 3.52
C SER A 359 29.63 30.49 4.18
N ALA A 360 29.35 29.72 5.24
CA ALA A 360 30.29 28.80 5.86
C ALA A 360 29.58 27.51 6.29
N TYR A 361 30.29 26.38 6.18
CA TYR A 361 29.88 25.07 6.70
C TYR A 361 31.14 24.31 7.13
N GLU A 362 31.46 24.40 8.42
CA GLU A 362 32.67 23.81 9.02
C GLU A 362 32.23 22.83 10.12
N PRO A 363 32.04 21.54 9.78
CA PRO A 363 31.60 20.55 10.75
C PRO A 363 32.71 20.20 11.75
N PRO A 364 32.36 19.93 13.02
CA PRO A 364 33.32 19.51 14.04
C PRO A 364 33.90 18.14 13.72
N SER A 365 35.09 17.86 14.25
CA SER A 365 35.80 16.60 14.03
C SER A 365 36.61 16.19 15.27
N GLY A 366 37.07 14.94 15.31
CA GLY A 366 37.91 14.43 16.38
C GLY A 366 37.47 13.06 16.90
N PRO A 367 38.21 12.45 17.84
CA PRO A 367 37.91 11.12 18.35
C PRO A 367 36.50 11.06 18.96
N GLY A 368 35.66 10.15 18.46
CA GLY A 368 34.28 9.98 18.93
C GLY A 368 33.34 11.13 18.55
N VAL A 369 33.69 11.96 17.55
CA VAL A 369 32.80 12.95 16.94
C VAL A 369 32.63 12.60 15.46
N ARG A 370 31.38 12.40 15.04
CA ARG A 370 30.98 12.09 13.66
C ARG A 370 29.91 13.09 13.22
N VAL A 371 29.99 13.54 11.97
CA VAL A 371 28.97 14.41 11.37
C VAL A 371 28.49 13.82 10.05
N ASP A 372 27.21 13.56 9.98
CA ASP A 372 26.51 13.12 8.77
C ASP A 372 25.64 14.28 8.27
N GLY A 373 25.98 14.89 7.13
CA GLY A 373 25.29 16.08 6.62
C GLY A 373 25.61 16.34 5.14
N PHE A 374 24.87 17.28 4.54
CA PHE A 374 24.99 17.61 3.10
C PHE A 374 25.25 19.10 2.81
N GLY A 375 25.48 19.92 3.84
CA GLY A 375 25.85 21.33 3.65
C GLY A 375 27.28 21.50 3.11
N TYR A 376 27.52 22.61 2.43
CA TYR A 376 28.84 23.10 2.02
C TYR A 376 28.76 24.61 1.76
N ALA A 377 29.89 25.31 1.82
CA ALA A 377 29.93 26.75 1.54
C ALA A 377 29.51 27.05 0.08
N GLY A 378 28.58 27.98 -0.10
CA GLY A 378 27.94 28.32 -1.38
C GLY A 378 26.65 27.53 -1.67
N TYR A 379 26.25 26.57 -0.82
CA TYR A 379 25.01 25.82 -1.02
C TYR A 379 23.78 26.69 -0.74
N ARG A 380 22.85 26.77 -1.71
CA ARG A 380 21.54 27.42 -1.55
C ARG A 380 20.53 26.40 -1.03
N THR A 381 20.02 26.65 0.16
CA THR A 381 18.99 25.80 0.80
C THR A 381 17.62 26.03 0.15
N SER A 382 16.76 25.01 0.18
CA SER A 382 15.41 25.06 -0.38
C SER A 382 14.39 24.81 0.74
N ALA A 383 13.45 25.74 0.91
CA ALA A 383 12.37 25.63 1.89
C ALA A 383 11.30 24.57 1.50
N ARG A 384 11.45 23.89 0.35
CA ARG A 384 10.53 22.83 -0.08
C ARG A 384 10.85 21.47 0.55
N PHE A 385 12.01 21.29 1.15
CA PHE A 385 12.45 20.06 1.79
C PHE A 385 12.54 20.22 3.32
N ASP A 386 12.68 19.10 4.04
CA ASP A 386 12.85 19.07 5.49
C ASP A 386 14.04 19.93 5.97
N SER A 387 13.90 20.55 7.15
CA SER A 387 14.87 21.50 7.70
C SER A 387 16.17 20.84 8.18
N LEU A 388 16.24 19.51 8.35
CA LEU A 388 17.45 18.81 8.77
C LEU A 388 18.60 19.03 7.78
N LEU A 389 19.69 19.62 8.25
CA LEU A 389 20.91 19.89 7.46
C LEU A 389 22.04 18.90 7.78
N ALA A 390 22.21 18.57 9.06
CA ALA A 390 23.27 17.70 9.55
C ALA A 390 22.86 16.98 10.84
N LYS A 391 23.55 15.89 11.13
CA LYS A 391 23.44 15.12 12.37
C LYS A 391 24.81 15.09 13.02
N LEU A 392 24.90 15.59 14.25
CA LEU A 392 26.10 15.47 15.06
C LEU A 392 25.97 14.25 15.95
N ILE A 393 26.89 13.30 15.84
CA ILE A 393 26.92 12.07 16.63
C ILE A 393 28.19 12.07 17.48
N VAL A 394 28.00 11.97 18.79
CA VAL A 394 29.08 11.96 19.75
C VAL A 394 29.04 10.70 20.59
N HIS A 395 30.18 10.01 20.64
CA HIS A 395 30.39 8.79 21.39
C HIS A 395 31.38 9.01 22.54
N SER A 396 31.03 8.49 23.72
CA SER A 396 31.83 8.57 24.94
C SER A 396 31.55 7.37 25.87
N VAL A 397 32.15 7.38 27.06
CA VAL A 397 32.05 6.31 28.05
C VAL A 397 30.69 6.23 28.75
N ASP A 398 29.99 7.35 28.93
CA ASP A 398 28.70 7.48 29.59
C ASP A 398 27.91 8.69 29.04
N LEU A 399 26.62 8.78 29.41
CA LEU A 399 25.71 9.84 28.98
C LEU A 399 26.18 11.26 29.40
N PRO A 400 26.55 11.54 30.67
CA PRO A 400 27.04 12.87 31.04
C PRO A 400 28.23 13.34 30.20
N THR A 401 29.20 12.46 29.96
CA THR A 401 30.39 12.79 29.19
C THR A 401 30.06 12.94 27.70
N ALA A 402 29.17 12.09 27.16
CA ALA A 402 28.71 12.20 25.78
C ALA A 402 27.93 13.50 25.54
N ALA A 403 27.02 13.89 26.44
CA ALA A 403 26.27 15.15 26.37
C ALA A 403 27.19 16.38 26.46
N ALA A 404 28.15 16.38 27.39
CA ALA A 404 29.13 17.46 27.51
C ALA A 404 30.01 17.60 26.26
N LYS A 405 30.42 16.47 25.67
CA LYS A 405 31.23 16.42 24.44
C LYS A 405 30.40 16.81 23.20
N ALA A 406 29.12 16.45 23.14
CA ALA A 406 28.18 16.88 22.10
C ALA A 406 27.98 18.41 22.14
N ARG A 407 27.79 18.98 23.33
CA ARG A 407 27.72 20.45 23.51
C ARG A 407 29.00 21.14 23.03
N ARG A 408 30.17 20.60 23.36
CA ARG A 408 31.46 21.13 22.90
C ARG A 408 31.60 21.06 21.38
N ALA A 409 31.23 19.93 20.77
CA ALA A 409 31.29 19.78 19.31
C ALA A 409 30.29 20.71 18.59
N LEU A 410 29.10 20.97 19.15
CA LEU A 410 28.18 21.98 18.64
C LEU A 410 28.79 23.38 18.64
N SER A 411 29.58 23.73 19.66
CA SER A 411 30.32 25.00 19.72
C SER A 411 31.41 25.13 18.64
N GLU A 412 31.90 24.02 18.11
CA GLU A 412 32.89 23.97 17.02
C GLU A 412 32.23 23.96 15.63
N PHE A 413 30.92 23.68 15.55
CA PHE A 413 30.20 23.61 14.28
C PHE A 413 29.82 25.00 13.77
N ARG A 414 30.58 25.52 12.80
CA ARG A 414 30.26 26.79 12.14
C ARG A 414 29.31 26.58 10.96
N ILE A 415 28.13 27.15 11.04
CA ILE A 415 27.19 27.28 9.91
C ILE A 415 26.81 28.75 9.82
N ALA A 416 27.08 29.39 8.68
CA ALA A 416 26.78 30.81 8.46
C ALA A 416 25.95 31.00 7.18
N GLY A 417 25.16 32.08 7.12
CA GLY A 417 24.28 32.38 5.99
C GLY A 417 22.84 31.84 6.12
N SER A 418 22.54 31.10 7.19
CA SER A 418 21.19 30.68 7.58
C SER A 418 21.18 30.41 9.08
N ALA A 419 20.12 30.81 9.80
CA ALA A 419 19.93 30.48 11.22
C ALA A 419 19.68 28.97 11.42
N THR A 420 20.11 28.43 12.56
CA THR A 420 19.99 27.00 12.92
C THR A 420 19.57 26.82 14.38
N ASN A 421 19.17 25.60 14.74
CA ASN A 421 18.79 25.24 16.10
C ASN A 421 19.98 24.90 17.02
N ILE A 422 21.23 25.15 16.62
CA ILE A 422 22.44 24.78 17.38
C ILE A 422 22.43 25.34 18.81
N GLY A 423 22.05 26.62 18.98
CA GLY A 423 21.97 27.25 20.30
C GLY A 423 20.99 26.53 21.23
N PHE A 424 19.82 26.16 20.71
CA PHE A 424 18.83 25.38 21.45
C PHE A 424 19.36 23.99 21.84
N LEU A 425 20.03 23.29 20.93
CA LEU A 425 20.64 21.98 21.21
C LEU A 425 21.72 22.06 22.30
N GLN A 426 22.50 23.15 22.32
CA GLN A 426 23.50 23.39 23.35
C GLN A 426 22.87 23.58 24.73
N SER A 427 21.79 24.35 24.82
CA SER A 427 21.01 24.53 26.06
C SER A 427 20.40 23.21 26.52
N LEU A 428 19.80 22.44 25.61
CA LEU A 428 19.20 21.15 25.93
C LEU A 428 20.20 20.15 26.48
N LEU A 429 21.36 19.99 25.83
CA LEU A 429 22.42 19.09 26.27
C LEU A 429 23.16 19.58 27.52
N ALA A 430 23.05 20.86 27.87
CA ALA A 430 23.58 21.40 29.12
C ALA A 430 22.67 21.14 30.32
N HIS A 431 21.40 20.79 30.10
CA HIS A 431 20.44 20.62 31.17
C HIS A 431 20.75 19.38 32.02
N PRO A 432 20.86 19.48 33.37
CA PRO A 432 21.26 18.36 34.23
C PRO A 432 20.40 17.10 34.08
N ALA A 433 19.06 17.27 33.96
CA ALA A 433 18.15 16.14 33.75
C ALA A 433 18.46 15.33 32.48
N VAL A 434 18.93 15.98 31.40
CA VAL A 434 19.34 15.27 30.17
C VAL A 434 20.61 14.46 30.42
N ALA A 435 21.60 15.02 31.11
CA ALA A 435 22.83 14.29 31.46
C ALA A 435 22.57 13.09 32.39
N ASN A 436 21.56 13.19 33.25
CA ASN A 436 21.14 12.11 34.16
C ASN A 436 20.15 11.11 33.54
N GLY A 437 19.66 11.36 32.32
CA GLY A 437 18.64 10.52 31.67
C GLY A 437 17.24 10.63 32.29
N GLU A 438 16.97 11.71 33.02
CA GLU A 438 15.67 12.05 33.62
C GLU A 438 14.79 12.79 32.60
N VAL A 439 14.45 12.12 31.50
CA VAL A 439 13.75 12.72 30.35
C VAL A 439 12.46 11.98 30.02
N HIS A 440 11.48 12.69 29.48
CA HIS A 440 10.23 12.16 28.96
C HIS A 440 9.75 12.97 27.75
N THR A 441 8.75 12.47 27.05
CA THR A 441 8.24 13.01 25.76
C THR A 441 7.76 14.46 25.78
N ARG A 442 7.56 15.05 26.96
CA ARG A 442 7.12 16.45 27.16
C ARG A 442 8.20 17.34 27.76
N PHE A 443 9.40 16.80 28.01
CA PHE A 443 10.49 17.49 28.69
C PHE A 443 10.84 18.82 28.01
N ILE A 444 10.96 18.84 26.67
CA ILE A 444 11.27 20.04 25.91
C ILE A 444 10.14 21.08 26.02
N GLU A 445 8.88 20.65 25.90
CA GLU A 445 7.71 21.54 26.00
C GLU A 445 7.59 22.16 27.40
N GLU A 446 7.88 21.39 28.46
CA GLU A 446 7.80 21.83 29.86
C GLU A 446 8.99 22.69 30.32
N ARG A 447 10.05 22.76 29.51
CA ARG A 447 11.28 23.52 29.81
C ARG A 447 11.62 24.52 28.71
N MET A 448 10.69 24.83 27.81
CA MET A 448 10.95 25.65 26.62
C MET A 448 11.55 27.01 26.97
N GLU A 449 11.00 27.71 27.96
CA GLU A 449 11.49 29.03 28.41
C GLU A 449 12.96 28.96 28.85
N GLU A 450 13.34 27.93 29.61
CA GLU A 450 14.72 27.70 30.08
C GLU A 450 15.67 27.37 28.92
N LEU A 451 15.17 26.65 27.90
CA LEU A 451 15.96 26.19 26.76
C LEU A 451 16.20 27.27 25.70
N THR A 452 15.29 28.23 25.56
CA THR A 452 15.42 29.37 24.64
C THR A 452 16.16 30.58 25.23
N GLY A 453 16.33 30.64 26.56
CA GLY A 453 16.96 31.75 27.29
C GLY A 453 18.36 31.46 27.88
N GLY A 454 18.96 30.31 27.58
CA GLY A 454 20.24 29.88 28.14
C GLY A 454 21.44 30.74 27.70
N PRO A 455 22.53 30.80 28.49
CA PRO A 455 23.73 31.56 28.14
C PRO A 455 24.36 31.02 26.84
N GLU A 456 24.71 31.93 25.91
CA GLU A 456 25.37 31.55 24.65
C GLU A 456 26.66 30.75 24.93
N ALA A 457 26.69 29.52 24.42
CA ALA A 457 27.88 28.69 24.51
C ALA A 457 29.02 29.32 23.68
N PRO A 458 30.29 29.14 24.09
CA PRO A 458 31.42 29.73 23.37
C PRO A 458 31.46 29.25 21.92
N LYS A 459 31.67 30.17 20.97
CA LYS A 459 31.92 29.85 19.56
C LYS A 459 33.40 29.50 19.38
N LEU A 460 33.70 28.33 18.83
CA LEU A 460 35.06 27.76 18.77
C LEU A 460 35.58 27.63 17.35
N TYR A 461 35.26 28.61 16.53
CA TYR A 461 35.68 28.75 15.15
C TYR A 461 36.09 30.20 14.90
N PHE A 462 36.87 30.43 13.85
CA PHE A 462 37.25 31.79 13.48
C PHE A 462 36.05 32.49 12.83
N GLU A 463 35.55 33.55 13.46
CA GLU A 463 34.69 34.49 12.75
C GLU A 463 35.57 35.27 11.77
N THR A 464 35.26 35.19 10.47
CA THR A 464 35.85 36.10 9.49
C THR A 464 35.37 37.51 9.82
N ALA A 465 36.30 38.39 10.20
CA ALA A 465 36.05 39.82 10.32
C ALA A 465 35.32 40.30 9.05
N GLY A 466 34.20 41.01 9.25
CA GLY A 466 33.15 41.17 8.26
C GLY A 466 33.61 41.46 6.83
N ALA A 467 33.03 40.72 5.88
CA ALA A 467 32.75 41.33 4.60
C ALA A 467 31.59 42.28 4.85
N ALA A 468 31.90 43.57 5.02
CA ALA A 468 30.94 44.65 4.91
C ALA A 468 30.05 44.39 3.67
N PRO A 469 28.72 44.47 3.79
CA PRO A 469 27.84 44.41 2.64
C PRO A 469 28.19 45.40 1.56
N VAL A 470 27.65 45.14 0.38
CA VAL A 470 28.11 45.71 -0.87
C VAL A 470 27.20 46.86 -1.26
N LYS A 471 27.53 48.10 -0.92
CA LYS A 471 27.07 49.37 -1.54
C LYS A 471 27.43 49.20 -2.99
N ARG A 472 26.40 48.99 -3.78
CA ARG A 472 25.93 49.97 -4.75
C ARG A 472 27.02 50.96 -5.18
N ALA A 473 27.74 50.58 -6.23
CA ALA A 473 28.27 51.53 -7.20
C ALA A 473 27.59 51.23 -8.54
N GLY A 474 26.44 51.87 -8.76
CA GLY A 474 25.77 51.97 -10.05
C GLY A 474 25.34 53.43 -10.21
N ALA A 475 26.12 54.15 -11.01
CA ALA A 475 26.06 55.60 -11.20
C ALA A 475 24.68 56.12 -11.63
N GLN A 476 24.41 57.38 -11.27
CA GLN A 476 23.47 58.22 -12.01
C GLN A 476 23.79 58.16 -13.50
N VAL A 477 22.78 57.81 -14.30
CA VAL A 477 22.73 58.13 -15.73
C VAL A 477 21.57 59.10 -15.90
N ASP A 478 21.92 60.31 -16.34
CA ASP A 478 21.01 61.36 -16.78
C ASP A 478 20.17 60.85 -17.96
N THR A 479 18.85 60.92 -17.84
CA THR A 479 17.86 60.43 -18.80
C THR A 479 17.71 61.30 -20.06
N SER A 480 18.80 61.85 -20.60
CA SER A 480 18.76 62.72 -21.78
C SER A 480 19.56 62.24 -23.02
N ASP A 481 20.18 61.05 -23.01
CA ASP A 481 20.89 60.53 -24.21
C ASP A 481 20.46 59.09 -24.60
N PRO A 482 19.90 58.83 -25.81
CA PRO A 482 19.36 57.52 -26.19
C PRO A 482 20.35 56.45 -26.69
N LEU A 483 21.69 56.61 -26.60
CA LEU A 483 22.63 55.72 -27.32
C LEU A 483 23.85 55.14 -26.54
N ALA A 484 23.78 54.97 -25.22
CA ALA A 484 24.92 54.47 -24.42
C ALA A 484 25.13 52.93 -24.37
N VAL A 485 24.42 52.12 -25.16
CA VAL A 485 24.51 50.63 -25.10
C VAL A 485 25.77 50.06 -25.79
N LEU A 486 26.65 50.88 -26.35
CA LEU A 486 27.75 50.40 -27.17
C LEU A 486 29.11 50.98 -26.77
N HIS A 487 29.62 50.77 -25.55
CA HIS A 487 31.07 50.77 -25.31
C HIS A 487 31.50 50.01 -24.04
N HIS A 488 32.13 48.85 -24.29
CA HIS A 488 33.25 48.24 -23.57
C HIS A 488 33.22 47.97 -22.05
N GLY A 489 33.44 46.70 -21.73
CA GLY A 489 33.87 46.24 -20.41
C GLY A 489 35.34 46.49 -20.08
N LYS A 490 35.63 46.49 -18.77
CA LYS A 490 36.84 46.00 -18.11
C LYS A 490 36.63 46.08 -16.58
N ALA A 491 36.90 44.96 -15.92
CA ALA A 491 37.42 44.75 -14.56
C ALA A 491 37.06 45.68 -13.36
N GLU A 492 36.77 44.99 -12.25
CA GLU A 492 37.11 45.27 -10.83
C GLU A 492 36.12 45.98 -9.87
N SER A 493 35.82 45.22 -8.81
CA SER A 493 35.32 45.45 -7.44
C SER A 493 35.09 46.87 -6.90
N ALA A 494 34.00 47.05 -6.12
CA ALA A 494 34.08 47.28 -4.66
C ALA A 494 32.68 47.31 -4.00
N ALA A 495 32.64 46.90 -2.74
CA ALA A 495 31.51 46.82 -1.79
C ALA A 495 31.57 47.97 -0.77
N GLN A 496 30.44 48.40 -0.20
CA GLN A 496 30.41 49.15 1.07
C GLN A 496 29.04 49.07 1.81
N ASP A 497 28.95 48.72 3.08
CA ASP A 497 27.65 48.49 3.74
C ASP A 497 26.92 49.79 4.14
N ASP A 498 25.70 49.75 4.71
CA ASP A 498 24.92 50.93 5.14
C ASP A 498 23.37 50.75 5.13
N GLU A 499 22.72 49.98 6.03
CA GLU A 499 21.24 50.02 6.25
C GLU A 499 20.87 50.68 7.61
N GLU A 500 20.23 51.87 7.54
CA GLU A 500 19.50 52.53 8.63
C GLU A 500 18.03 52.03 8.64
N GLU A 501 17.44 51.81 9.83
CA GLU A 501 15.99 51.56 9.96
C GLU A 501 15.20 52.80 9.48
N PRO A 502 14.14 52.64 8.67
CA PRO A 502 13.31 53.78 8.27
C PRO A 502 12.51 54.29 9.48
N GLU A 503 12.87 55.47 9.99
CA GLU A 503 12.05 56.22 10.95
C GLU A 503 10.85 56.85 10.23
N GLY A 504 9.64 56.59 10.72
CA GLY A 504 8.42 57.21 10.24
C GLY A 504 8.26 58.65 10.72
N PRO A 505 7.29 59.42 10.18
CA PRO A 505 7.03 60.79 10.60
C PRO A 505 6.69 60.88 12.10
N GLU A 506 7.08 61.97 12.77
CA GLU A 506 6.76 62.20 14.19
C GLU A 506 5.25 62.03 14.45
N GLY A 507 4.89 61.26 15.48
CA GLY A 507 3.49 60.99 15.85
C GLY A 507 2.84 59.81 15.13
N THR A 508 3.58 59.06 14.31
CA THR A 508 3.09 57.85 13.63
C THR A 508 3.55 56.56 14.30
N ARG A 509 2.75 55.50 14.18
CA ARG A 509 3.07 54.15 14.64
C ARG A 509 3.19 53.21 13.45
N ALA A 510 4.21 52.36 13.44
CA ALA A 510 4.45 51.42 12.36
C ALA A 510 3.43 50.27 12.38
N LEU A 511 2.79 50.02 11.24
CA LEU A 511 2.18 48.75 10.90
C LEU A 511 3.28 47.84 10.33
N ARG A 512 3.56 46.73 11.01
CA ARG A 512 4.67 45.83 10.68
C ARG A 512 4.17 44.54 10.04
N ALA A 513 5.02 43.95 9.22
CA ALA A 513 4.81 42.64 8.63
C ALA A 513 4.82 41.58 9.75
N PRO A 514 3.75 40.79 9.93
CA PRO A 514 3.68 39.79 11.00
C PRO A 514 4.47 38.51 10.71
N LEU A 515 5.03 38.40 9.49
CA LEU A 515 5.77 37.24 9.00
C LEU A 515 6.57 37.60 7.75
N GLN A 516 7.57 36.78 7.39
CA GLN A 516 8.28 36.91 6.13
C GLN A 516 7.39 36.47 4.96
N GLY A 517 7.29 37.31 3.93
CA GLY A 517 6.50 37.03 2.74
C GLY A 517 6.76 38.05 1.63
N THR A 518 6.13 37.87 0.49
CA THR A 518 6.17 38.82 -0.62
C THR A 518 4.90 39.66 -0.61
N VAL A 519 5.00 40.99 -0.60
CA VAL A 519 3.83 41.88 -0.76
C VAL A 519 3.32 41.68 -2.18
N ILE A 520 2.09 41.18 -2.33
CA ILE A 520 1.46 40.93 -3.63
C ILE A 520 0.30 41.89 -3.93
N GLY A 521 -0.13 42.69 -2.94
CA GLY A 521 -1.19 43.69 -3.11
C GLY A 521 -1.12 44.84 -2.11
N LEU A 522 -1.32 46.07 -2.59
CA LEU A 522 -1.47 47.30 -1.77
C LEU A 522 -2.94 47.73 -1.77
N LEU A 523 -3.63 47.58 -0.64
CA LEU A 523 -5.07 47.89 -0.54
C LEU A 523 -5.35 49.31 -0.02
N ALA A 524 -4.36 49.97 0.57
CA ALA A 524 -4.44 51.33 1.09
C ALA A 524 -3.38 52.26 0.48
N LYS A 525 -3.64 53.56 0.48
CA LYS A 525 -2.77 54.63 -0.03
C LYS A 525 -2.38 55.59 1.07
N VAL A 526 -1.26 56.30 0.87
CA VAL A 526 -0.88 57.41 1.74
C VAL A 526 -1.97 58.49 1.72
N GLY A 527 -2.46 58.86 2.89
CA GLY A 527 -3.56 59.80 3.10
C GLY A 527 -4.90 59.13 3.45
N ASP A 528 -5.03 57.81 3.35
CA ASP A 528 -6.27 57.10 3.66
C ASP A 528 -6.55 57.05 5.16
N GLU A 529 -7.79 57.32 5.55
CA GLU A 529 -8.33 56.99 6.87
C GLU A 529 -8.61 55.47 6.94
N VAL A 530 -7.96 54.79 7.87
CA VAL A 530 -8.01 53.35 8.04
C VAL A 530 -8.58 53.00 9.41
N ARG A 531 -9.44 51.99 9.46
CA ARG A 531 -10.05 51.50 10.71
C ARG A 531 -9.35 50.25 11.21
N GLU A 532 -9.31 50.04 12.52
CA GLU A 532 -8.83 48.77 13.10
C GLU A 532 -9.55 47.57 12.46
N GLY A 533 -8.79 46.60 11.98
CA GLY A 533 -9.29 45.43 11.24
C GLY A 533 -9.47 45.63 9.73
N GLN A 534 -9.32 46.83 9.19
CA GLN A 534 -9.42 47.09 7.75
C GLN A 534 -8.20 46.52 7.00
N PRO A 535 -8.38 45.72 5.93
CA PRO A 535 -7.29 45.24 5.07
C PRO A 535 -6.47 46.38 4.45
N LEU A 536 -5.14 46.34 4.61
CA LEU A 536 -4.21 47.35 4.08
C LEU A 536 -3.19 46.78 3.09
N PHE A 537 -2.75 45.53 3.27
CA PHE A 537 -1.80 44.85 2.40
C PHE A 537 -2.21 43.40 2.17
N VAL A 538 -1.74 42.79 1.08
CA VAL A 538 -1.82 41.35 0.83
C VAL A 538 -0.40 40.83 0.64
N MET A 539 -0.03 39.80 1.39
CA MET A 539 1.29 39.17 1.37
C MET A 539 1.19 37.68 1.00
N GLU A 540 2.03 37.19 0.11
CA GLU A 540 2.18 35.76 -0.17
C GLU A 540 3.27 35.17 0.73
N ALA A 541 2.90 34.18 1.54
CA ALA A 541 3.83 33.39 2.32
C ALA A 541 3.35 31.94 2.37
N MET A 542 4.28 30.98 2.34
CA MET A 542 3.94 29.55 2.45
C MET A 542 2.89 29.05 1.42
N LYS A 543 2.82 29.66 0.23
CA LYS A 543 1.82 29.40 -0.84
C LYS A 543 0.38 29.80 -0.47
N MET A 544 0.22 30.71 0.47
CA MET A 544 -1.06 31.28 0.87
C MET A 544 -0.99 32.81 0.84
N GLU A 545 -2.10 33.45 0.51
CA GLU A 545 -2.26 34.90 0.66
C GLU A 545 -2.65 35.23 2.10
N HIS A 546 -1.96 36.20 2.68
CA HIS A 546 -2.15 36.74 4.01
C HIS A 546 -2.55 38.20 3.88
N VAL A 547 -3.80 38.50 4.26
CA VAL A 547 -4.29 39.88 4.31
C VAL A 547 -3.82 40.53 5.60
N ILE A 548 -3.05 41.62 5.49
CA ILE A 548 -2.56 42.38 6.63
C ILE A 548 -3.53 43.53 6.89
N ALA A 549 -4.20 43.47 8.04
CA ALA A 549 -5.16 44.48 8.48
C ALA A 549 -4.51 45.55 9.37
N ALA A 550 -5.13 46.73 9.44
CA ALA A 550 -4.72 47.80 10.35
C ALA A 550 -4.89 47.36 11.81
N GLY A 551 -3.84 47.48 12.62
CA GLY A 551 -3.89 47.13 14.05
C GLY A 551 -4.50 48.21 14.96
N PHE A 552 -4.86 49.37 14.42
CA PHE A 552 -5.49 50.49 15.11
C PHE A 552 -6.07 51.46 14.06
N SER A 553 -6.98 52.35 14.48
CA SER A 553 -7.59 53.34 13.59
C SER A 553 -6.71 54.59 13.45
N GLY A 554 -6.64 55.17 12.26
CA GLY A 554 -5.84 56.37 12.03
C GLY A 554 -5.70 56.76 10.55
N VAL A 555 -4.72 57.59 10.22
CA VAL A 555 -4.43 58.02 8.84
C VAL A 555 -3.08 57.44 8.40
N VAL A 556 -3.03 56.77 7.25
CA VAL A 556 -1.78 56.26 6.67
C VAL A 556 -0.93 57.45 6.22
N ARG A 557 0.20 57.70 6.90
CA ARG A 557 1.10 58.82 6.58
C ARG A 557 2.23 58.43 5.64
N GLN A 558 2.62 57.17 5.65
CA GLN A 558 3.69 56.66 4.79
C GLN A 558 3.51 55.17 4.56
N ILE A 559 3.74 54.71 3.34
CA ILE A 559 3.88 53.29 2.98
C ILE A 559 5.33 53.11 2.54
N VAL A 560 6.00 52.09 3.07
CA VAL A 560 7.44 51.88 2.89
C VAL A 560 7.77 50.62 2.07
N VAL A 561 6.75 49.95 1.54
CA VAL A 561 6.85 48.74 0.70
C VAL A 561 6.04 48.87 -0.59
N ALA A 562 6.46 48.19 -1.65
CA ALA A 562 5.76 48.10 -2.93
C ALA A 562 5.28 46.67 -3.23
N GLU A 563 4.31 46.52 -4.16
CA GLU A 563 3.96 45.21 -4.70
C GLU A 563 5.18 44.56 -5.38
N GLY A 564 5.42 43.28 -5.06
CA GLY A 564 6.59 42.51 -5.44
C GLY A 564 7.72 42.51 -4.40
N ASP A 565 7.68 43.40 -3.40
CA ASP A 565 8.73 43.48 -2.40
C ASP A 565 8.67 42.30 -1.42
N THR A 566 9.82 41.69 -1.17
CA THR A 566 9.95 40.66 -0.13
C THR A 566 10.29 41.33 1.19
N VAL A 567 9.40 41.17 2.16
CA VAL A 567 9.52 41.77 3.49
C VAL A 567 9.80 40.67 4.51
N PHE A 568 10.59 41.00 5.53
CA PHE A 568 10.92 40.09 6.63
C PHE A 568 9.98 40.30 7.82
N ASP A 569 10.00 39.36 8.77
CA ASP A 569 9.28 39.48 10.04
C ASP A 569 9.62 40.83 10.72
N GLU A 570 8.61 41.51 11.23
CA GLU A 570 8.66 42.85 11.84
C GLU A 570 9.06 44.03 10.91
N HIS A 571 9.23 43.80 9.60
CA HIS A 571 9.54 44.87 8.66
C HIS A 571 8.39 45.91 8.63
N PRO A 572 8.65 47.22 8.78
CA PRO A 572 7.61 48.24 8.66
C PRO A 572 6.99 48.17 7.26
N LEU A 573 5.66 48.10 7.17
CA LEU A 573 4.90 48.14 5.92
C LEU A 573 4.35 49.55 5.68
N ALA A 574 3.84 50.18 6.73
CA ALA A 574 3.32 51.55 6.72
C ALA A 574 3.46 52.22 8.08
N PHE A 575 3.36 53.55 8.10
CA PHE A 575 3.27 54.37 9.30
C PHE A 575 1.92 55.06 9.35
N ILE A 576 1.20 54.87 10.45
CA ILE A 576 -0.18 55.33 10.66
C ILE A 576 -0.20 56.31 11.83
N GLU A 577 -0.78 57.50 11.64
CA GLU A 577 -1.04 58.47 12.70
C GLU A 577 -2.37 58.12 13.37
N GLU A 578 -2.33 57.74 14.65
CA GLU A 578 -3.51 57.31 15.41
C GLU A 578 -4.47 58.49 15.64
N THR A 579 -5.71 58.37 15.15
CA THR A 579 -6.77 59.40 15.24
C THR A 579 -8.14 58.74 15.39
N GLU A 580 -9.08 59.38 16.09
CA GLU A 580 -10.46 58.88 16.20
C GLU A 580 -11.19 59.03 14.85
N VAL A 581 -11.35 57.92 14.13
CA VAL A 581 -12.11 57.85 12.88
C VAL A 581 -13.57 57.47 13.20
N ALA A 582 -14.55 58.27 12.76
CA ALA A 582 -15.97 58.00 13.02
C ALA A 582 -16.53 56.87 12.12
N GLY A 583 -17.08 55.80 12.72
CA GLY A 583 -17.85 54.76 12.01
C GLY A 583 -17.48 53.34 12.46
N GLY A 584 -18.49 52.52 12.81
CA GLY A 584 -18.33 51.18 13.36
C GLY A 584 -17.72 50.13 12.41
N VAL A 585 -17.33 48.99 12.99
CA VAL A 585 -16.70 47.81 12.38
C VAL A 585 -17.41 47.40 11.08
N VAL A 586 -16.69 47.39 9.96
CA VAL A 586 -17.20 46.93 8.66
C VAL A 586 -16.92 45.43 8.55
N THR A 587 -17.98 44.63 8.67
CA THR A 587 -18.00 43.22 8.21
C THR A 587 -18.82 43.20 6.92
N GLU A 588 -18.17 43.14 5.77
CA GLU A 588 -18.86 42.88 4.50
C GLU A 588 -19.08 41.37 4.39
N ASP A 589 -20.33 40.93 4.55
CA ASP A 589 -20.79 39.61 4.13
C ASP A 589 -20.75 39.54 2.60
N VAL A 590 -19.74 38.86 2.05
CA VAL A 590 -19.68 38.54 0.62
C VAL A 590 -20.65 37.39 0.33
N VAL A 591 -21.79 37.71 -0.29
CA VAL A 591 -22.73 36.70 -0.80
C VAL A 591 -22.11 36.03 -2.02
N VAL A 592 -21.77 34.74 -1.90
CA VAL A 592 -21.21 33.92 -3.00
C VAL A 592 -22.36 33.31 -3.80
N ASP A 593 -22.39 33.58 -5.12
CA ASP A 593 -23.29 32.91 -6.06
C ASP A 593 -22.79 31.49 -6.35
N LEU A 594 -23.50 30.48 -5.83
CA LEU A 594 -23.16 29.07 -5.99
C LEU A 594 -23.40 28.54 -7.40
N ASP A 595 -24.22 29.23 -8.21
CA ASP A 595 -24.55 28.82 -9.58
C ASP A 595 -23.60 29.45 -10.61
N HIS A 596 -22.75 30.40 -10.19
CA HIS A 596 -21.76 31.01 -11.07
C HIS A 596 -20.65 30.01 -11.43
N ILE A 597 -20.73 29.45 -12.63
CA ILE A 597 -19.66 28.62 -13.20
C ILE A 597 -18.52 29.54 -13.66
N ARG A 598 -17.40 29.45 -12.95
CA ARG A 598 -16.19 30.17 -13.30
C ARG A 598 -15.62 29.72 -14.66
N PRO A 599 -14.91 30.59 -15.39
CA PRO A 599 -14.34 30.23 -16.69
C PRO A 599 -13.40 29.01 -16.67
N ASP A 600 -12.61 28.82 -15.61
CA ASP A 600 -11.73 27.67 -15.43
C ASP A 600 -12.53 26.37 -15.23
N LEU A 601 -13.59 26.40 -14.42
CA LEU A 601 -14.50 25.28 -14.22
C LEU A 601 -15.25 24.92 -15.51
N ALA A 602 -15.68 25.93 -16.29
CA ALA A 602 -16.34 25.71 -17.57
C ALA A 602 -15.44 24.94 -18.57
N GLU A 603 -14.14 25.24 -18.63
CA GLU A 603 -13.19 24.50 -19.46
C GLU A 603 -13.08 23.03 -19.04
N VAL A 604 -12.99 22.77 -17.72
CA VAL A 604 -12.91 21.41 -17.17
C VAL A 604 -14.17 20.61 -17.52
N LEU A 605 -15.35 21.20 -17.31
CA LEU A 605 -16.63 20.56 -17.61
C LEU A 605 -16.75 20.21 -19.09
N GLU A 606 -16.36 21.10 -20.00
CA GLU A 606 -16.38 20.84 -21.45
C GLU A 606 -15.39 19.73 -21.85
N ARG A 607 -14.18 19.71 -21.29
CA ARG A 607 -13.21 18.64 -21.57
C ARG A 607 -13.70 17.28 -21.11
N HIS A 608 -14.36 17.19 -19.95
CA HIS A 608 -14.98 15.94 -19.49
C HIS A 608 -16.16 15.54 -20.38
N ARG A 609 -17.03 16.48 -20.77
CA ARG A 609 -18.19 16.19 -21.64
C ARG A 609 -17.77 15.52 -22.95
N ARG A 610 -16.65 15.93 -23.54
CA ARG A 610 -16.13 15.38 -24.82
C ARG A 610 -15.71 13.90 -24.75
N THR A 611 -15.45 13.35 -23.55
CA THR A 611 -15.05 11.94 -23.40
C THR A 611 -16.26 10.99 -23.30
N LEU A 612 -17.46 11.53 -23.11
CA LEU A 612 -18.71 10.79 -22.95
C LEU A 612 -19.32 10.42 -24.31
N ASP A 613 -20.07 9.31 -24.34
CA ASP A 613 -20.69 8.78 -25.55
C ASP A 613 -21.61 9.79 -26.25
N ALA A 614 -22.33 10.61 -25.49
CA ALA A 614 -23.21 11.66 -26.02
C ALA A 614 -22.46 12.68 -26.89
N ALA A 615 -21.17 12.92 -26.62
CA ALA A 615 -20.32 13.80 -27.39
C ALA A 615 -19.51 13.07 -28.49
N ARG A 616 -19.68 11.74 -28.64
CA ARG A 616 -18.95 10.88 -29.59
C ARG A 616 -19.87 10.04 -30.51
N PRO A 617 -20.90 10.64 -31.14
CA PRO A 617 -21.96 9.89 -31.83
C PRO A 617 -21.45 8.97 -32.96
N GLU A 618 -20.39 9.35 -33.68
CA GLU A 618 -19.82 8.53 -34.74
C GLU A 618 -19.17 7.24 -34.20
N ALA A 619 -18.44 7.33 -33.08
CA ALA A 619 -17.80 6.18 -32.46
C ALA A 619 -18.85 5.20 -31.90
N THR A 620 -19.86 5.74 -31.21
CA THR A 620 -21.01 4.98 -30.71
C THR A 620 -21.75 4.29 -31.86
N ALA A 621 -22.05 5.00 -32.95
CA ALA A 621 -22.73 4.42 -34.11
C ALA A 621 -21.91 3.30 -34.79
N ARG A 622 -20.57 3.42 -34.86
CA ARG A 622 -19.71 2.34 -35.36
C ARG A 622 -19.76 1.10 -34.46
N ARG A 623 -19.72 1.29 -33.14
CA ARG A 623 -19.80 0.19 -32.17
C ARG A 623 -21.13 -0.56 -32.25
N ARG A 624 -22.26 0.16 -32.36
CA ARG A 624 -23.58 -0.47 -32.50
C ARG A 624 -23.73 -1.34 -33.75
N LYS A 625 -22.98 -1.07 -34.82
CA LYS A 625 -23.03 -1.89 -36.06
C LYS A 625 -22.50 -3.31 -35.85
N THR A 626 -21.66 -3.55 -34.84
CA THR A 626 -21.20 -4.90 -34.49
C THR A 626 -22.14 -5.60 -33.51
N GLY A 627 -23.27 -4.99 -33.14
CA GLY A 627 -24.19 -5.51 -32.13
C GLY A 627 -23.68 -5.37 -30.69
N GLN A 628 -22.54 -4.70 -30.50
CA GLN A 628 -21.90 -4.54 -29.19
C GLN A 628 -22.27 -3.21 -28.54
N ARG A 629 -22.22 -3.19 -27.21
CA ARG A 629 -22.36 -2.01 -26.35
C ARG A 629 -21.08 -1.18 -26.36
N THR A 630 -21.19 0.08 -25.97
CA THR A 630 -19.99 0.89 -25.68
C THR A 630 -19.39 0.47 -24.35
N THR A 631 -18.12 0.83 -24.15
CA THR A 631 -17.42 0.59 -22.89
C THR A 631 -18.12 1.23 -21.70
N ARG A 632 -18.63 2.46 -21.85
CA ARG A 632 -19.32 3.17 -20.77
C ARG A 632 -20.67 2.51 -20.44
N GLU A 633 -21.42 2.06 -21.44
CA GLU A 633 -22.65 1.29 -21.19
C GLU A 633 -22.42 0.00 -20.41
N ASN A 634 -21.33 -0.72 -20.70
CA ASN A 634 -20.99 -1.93 -19.94
C ASN A 634 -20.60 -1.61 -18.49
N ILE A 635 -19.93 -0.48 -18.25
CA ILE A 635 -19.60 -0.01 -16.90
C ILE A 635 -20.86 0.46 -16.16
N ASP A 636 -21.75 1.19 -16.84
CA ASP A 636 -23.00 1.69 -16.26
C ASP A 636 -23.97 0.55 -15.95
N ASP A 637 -24.00 -0.53 -16.75
CA ASP A 637 -24.77 -1.74 -16.43
C ASP A 637 -24.13 -2.53 -15.28
N LEU A 638 -22.79 -2.55 -15.18
CA LEU A 638 -22.10 -3.22 -14.09
C LEU A 638 -22.27 -2.51 -12.76
N CYS A 639 -21.97 -1.21 -12.70
CA CYS A 639 -21.96 -0.42 -11.49
C CYS A 639 -23.38 -0.02 -11.04
N ASP A 640 -23.58 0.13 -9.74
CA ASP A 640 -24.79 0.70 -9.19
C ASP A 640 -24.92 2.16 -9.65
N GLU A 641 -26.15 2.62 -9.87
CA GLU A 641 -26.43 3.94 -10.46
C GLU A 641 -25.72 5.07 -9.70
N GLY A 642 -24.95 5.90 -10.42
CA GLY A 642 -24.24 7.05 -9.84
C GLY A 642 -23.01 6.71 -9.00
N SER A 643 -22.65 5.42 -8.84
CA SER A 643 -21.52 5.01 -8.00
C SER A 643 -20.15 5.12 -8.69
N PHE A 644 -20.10 5.08 -10.03
CA PHE A 644 -18.84 5.03 -10.76
C PHE A 644 -18.12 6.38 -10.79
N THR A 645 -16.93 6.43 -10.21
CA THR A 645 -16.02 7.58 -10.23
C THR A 645 -14.85 7.27 -11.14
N GLU A 646 -14.79 7.93 -12.29
CA GLU A 646 -13.77 7.69 -13.31
C GLU A 646 -12.43 8.34 -12.99
N TYR A 647 -11.33 7.60 -13.19
CA TYR A 647 -9.95 8.04 -13.02
C TYR A 647 -9.30 8.27 -14.39
N GLY A 648 -8.62 9.41 -14.54
CA GLY A 648 -7.87 9.74 -15.76
C GLY A 648 -8.74 9.86 -17.00
N ALA A 649 -9.96 10.39 -16.88
CA ALA A 649 -10.88 10.56 -18.01
C ALA A 649 -10.29 11.44 -19.13
N LEU A 650 -9.50 12.45 -18.74
CA LEU A 650 -8.88 13.42 -19.66
C LEU A 650 -7.52 12.95 -20.24
N THR A 651 -7.09 11.72 -19.94
CA THR A 651 -5.86 11.16 -20.49
C THR A 651 -5.97 11.00 -22.01
N VAL A 652 -4.90 11.29 -22.74
CA VAL A 652 -4.82 11.15 -24.20
C VAL A 652 -3.64 10.26 -24.60
N ALA A 653 -3.60 9.75 -25.83
CA ALA A 653 -2.51 8.87 -26.27
C ALA A 653 -1.14 9.56 -26.34
N ALA A 654 -0.08 8.80 -26.10
CA ALA A 654 1.33 9.21 -26.10
C ALA A 654 1.90 9.42 -27.52
N ARG A 655 1.25 10.29 -28.30
CA ARG A 655 1.44 10.45 -29.76
C ARG A 655 1.70 11.89 -30.21
N ARG A 656 2.22 12.74 -29.32
CA ARG A 656 2.38 14.18 -29.61
C ARG A 656 3.36 14.50 -30.75
N ARG A 657 4.22 13.54 -31.16
CA ARG A 657 5.07 13.73 -32.35
C ARG A 657 4.32 13.49 -33.67
N ARG A 658 3.14 12.86 -33.64
CA ARG A 658 2.30 12.56 -34.82
C ARG A 658 1.02 13.38 -34.87
N ASN A 659 0.52 13.82 -33.73
CA ASN A 659 -0.78 14.48 -33.61
C ASN A 659 -0.66 15.74 -32.76
N THR A 660 -1.48 16.74 -33.08
CA THR A 660 -1.66 17.92 -32.25
C THR A 660 -2.42 17.56 -30.97
N MET A 661 -2.29 18.39 -29.92
CA MET A 661 -3.01 18.16 -28.67
C MET A 661 -4.54 18.14 -28.87
N GLU A 662 -5.08 19.00 -29.73
CA GLU A 662 -6.52 19.07 -30.00
C GLU A 662 -7.02 17.79 -30.69
N GLU A 663 -6.26 17.25 -31.64
CA GLU A 663 -6.57 15.95 -32.27
C GLU A 663 -6.54 14.81 -31.24
N LEU A 664 -5.55 14.82 -30.33
CA LEU A 664 -5.43 13.82 -29.27
C LEU A 664 -6.62 13.88 -28.28
N ILE A 665 -7.03 15.08 -27.86
CA ILE A 665 -8.20 15.29 -27.01
C ILE A 665 -9.47 14.75 -27.70
N ALA A 666 -9.62 14.97 -29.01
CA ALA A 666 -10.79 14.54 -29.75
C ALA A 666 -10.82 13.02 -30.04
N GLN A 667 -9.67 12.43 -30.37
CA GLN A 667 -9.60 11.08 -30.95
C GLN A 667 -9.16 10.01 -29.95
N THR A 668 -8.53 10.39 -28.84
CA THR A 668 -7.95 9.44 -27.88
C THR A 668 -8.44 9.66 -26.44
N PRO A 669 -9.76 9.82 -26.21
CA PRO A 669 -10.28 10.04 -24.87
C PRO A 669 -9.91 8.87 -23.95
N ALA A 670 -9.52 9.21 -22.72
CA ALA A 670 -9.05 8.30 -21.69
C ALA A 670 -7.90 7.35 -22.14
N ASP A 671 -7.20 7.70 -23.22
CA ASP A 671 -6.26 6.83 -23.96
C ASP A 671 -6.83 5.43 -24.31
N GLY A 672 -8.14 5.33 -24.50
CA GLY A 672 -8.82 4.08 -24.80
C GLY A 672 -8.92 3.11 -23.62
N MET A 673 -8.79 3.59 -22.38
CA MET A 673 -9.14 2.82 -21.18
C MET A 673 -9.99 3.65 -20.24
N VAL A 674 -11.25 3.24 -20.04
CA VAL A 674 -12.10 3.79 -18.99
C VAL A 674 -11.85 2.98 -17.72
N MET A 675 -11.56 3.65 -16.61
CA MET A 675 -11.34 2.97 -15.34
C MET A 675 -11.77 3.83 -14.16
N GLY A 676 -12.11 3.20 -13.04
CA GLY A 676 -12.54 3.91 -11.86
C GLY A 676 -12.93 2.98 -10.71
N LEU A 677 -13.50 3.58 -9.67
CA LEU A 677 -14.11 2.87 -8.56
C LEU A 677 -15.63 2.99 -8.67
N GLY A 678 -16.36 1.93 -8.34
CA GLY A 678 -17.82 1.94 -8.27
C GLY A 678 -18.32 0.97 -7.21
N ALA A 679 -19.63 0.76 -7.17
CA ALA A 679 -20.27 -0.26 -6.34
C ALA A 679 -20.99 -1.28 -7.25
N VAL A 680 -21.04 -2.55 -6.84
CA VAL A 680 -21.77 -3.63 -7.51
C VAL A 680 -22.55 -4.40 -6.46
N ASN A 681 -23.85 -4.60 -6.70
CA ASN A 681 -24.78 -5.30 -5.81
C ASN A 681 -25.00 -4.56 -4.47
N GLY A 682 -24.94 -3.22 -4.45
CA GLY A 682 -25.20 -2.40 -3.26
C GLY A 682 -26.63 -2.49 -2.74
N ASP A 683 -27.56 -3.01 -3.54
CA ASP A 683 -28.92 -3.36 -3.14
C ASP A 683 -28.96 -4.60 -2.22
N ARG A 684 -27.94 -5.47 -2.28
CA ARG A 684 -27.87 -6.75 -1.56
C ARG A 684 -26.82 -6.78 -0.45
N PHE A 685 -25.77 -5.98 -0.58
CA PHE A 685 -24.63 -5.97 0.34
C PHE A 685 -24.32 -4.55 0.82
N ALA A 686 -23.70 -4.45 2.00
CA ALA A 686 -23.26 -3.17 2.54
C ALA A 686 -22.20 -2.51 1.63
N GLU A 687 -22.11 -1.19 1.70
CA GLU A 687 -21.26 -0.38 0.83
C GLU A 687 -19.81 -0.88 0.82
N GLU A 688 -19.25 -1.24 1.97
CA GLU A 688 -17.88 -1.72 2.07
C GLU A 688 -17.61 -3.03 1.30
N LYS A 689 -18.66 -3.84 1.07
CA LYS A 689 -18.64 -5.12 0.32
C LYS A 689 -19.06 -4.95 -1.14
N SER A 690 -19.78 -3.89 -1.49
CA SER A 690 -20.17 -3.63 -2.88
C SER A 690 -19.09 -2.95 -3.70
N ARG A 691 -18.10 -2.29 -3.07
CA ARG A 691 -16.98 -1.63 -3.77
C ARG A 691 -16.29 -2.53 -4.80
N VAL A 692 -16.10 -2.02 -6.01
CA VAL A 692 -15.40 -2.67 -7.11
C VAL A 692 -14.49 -1.68 -7.82
N ALA A 693 -13.33 -2.16 -8.29
CA ALA A 693 -12.53 -1.45 -9.27
C ALA A 693 -12.94 -1.93 -10.66
N VAL A 694 -13.20 -1.00 -11.58
CA VAL A 694 -13.57 -1.35 -12.96
C VAL A 694 -12.54 -0.81 -13.91
N MET A 695 -12.10 -1.64 -14.84
CA MET A 695 -11.26 -1.27 -15.97
C MET A 695 -11.87 -1.80 -17.25
N ALA A 696 -11.80 -1.02 -18.31
CA ALA A 696 -12.32 -1.44 -19.59
C ALA A 696 -11.58 -0.75 -20.72
N TYR A 697 -11.07 -1.55 -21.66
CA TYR A 697 -10.55 -1.01 -22.90
C TYR A 697 -11.70 -0.53 -23.79
N ASP A 698 -11.52 0.62 -24.44
CA ASP A 698 -12.45 1.17 -25.43
C ASP A 698 -11.97 0.80 -26.83
N TYR A 699 -12.61 -0.21 -27.42
CA TYR A 699 -12.30 -0.67 -28.77
C TYR A 699 -12.46 0.44 -29.82
N THR A 700 -13.31 1.44 -29.58
CA THR A 700 -13.51 2.56 -30.51
C THR A 700 -12.32 3.52 -30.55
N VAL A 701 -11.41 3.44 -29.56
CA VAL A 701 -10.16 4.20 -29.49
C VAL A 701 -9.00 3.27 -29.84
N LEU A 702 -8.45 3.46 -31.04
CA LEU A 702 -7.26 2.73 -31.50
C LEU A 702 -7.38 1.19 -31.34
N ALA A 703 -8.57 0.64 -31.59
CA ALA A 703 -8.88 -0.79 -31.51
C ALA A 703 -8.63 -1.42 -30.12
N GLY A 704 -8.77 -0.64 -29.04
CA GLY A 704 -8.56 -1.12 -27.66
C GLY A 704 -7.11 -1.56 -27.40
N THR A 705 -6.16 -1.03 -28.18
CA THR A 705 -4.75 -1.38 -28.05
C THR A 705 -4.11 -0.75 -26.82
N GLN A 706 -3.12 -1.42 -26.28
CA GLN A 706 -2.38 -0.96 -25.10
C GLN A 706 -1.30 0.04 -25.51
N GLY A 707 -1.42 1.27 -25.02
CA GLY A 707 -0.48 2.37 -25.22
C GLY A 707 0.19 2.76 -23.90
N SER A 708 1.16 3.68 -23.95
CA SER A 708 1.92 4.04 -22.74
C SER A 708 1.05 4.60 -21.62
N HIS A 709 0.18 5.58 -21.90
CA HIS A 709 -0.63 6.20 -20.84
C HIS A 709 -1.76 5.30 -20.34
N ASN A 710 -2.38 4.48 -21.19
CA ASN A 710 -3.36 3.50 -20.70
C ASN A 710 -2.74 2.33 -19.93
N HIS A 711 -1.43 2.06 -20.10
CA HIS A 711 -0.67 1.22 -19.18
C HIS A 711 -0.45 1.91 -17.82
N ASP A 712 -0.08 3.19 -17.79
CA ASP A 712 0.03 3.93 -16.51
C ASP A 712 -1.31 3.94 -15.73
N LYS A 713 -2.43 4.01 -16.46
CA LYS A 713 -3.78 3.84 -15.92
C LYS A 713 -3.99 2.45 -15.33
N LEU A 714 -3.69 1.39 -16.08
CA LEU A 714 -3.76 0.01 -15.59
C LEU A 714 -2.93 -0.20 -14.31
N ASP A 715 -1.70 0.29 -14.29
CA ASP A 715 -0.78 0.21 -13.15
C ASP A 715 -1.42 0.88 -11.92
N ARG A 716 -1.91 2.12 -12.11
CA ARG A 716 -2.55 2.89 -11.05
C ARG A 716 -3.77 2.20 -10.45
N MET A 717 -4.67 1.67 -11.27
CA MET A 717 -5.88 1.02 -10.75
C MET A 717 -5.56 -0.33 -10.12
N SER A 718 -4.59 -1.07 -10.67
CA SER A 718 -4.10 -2.33 -10.07
C SER A 718 -3.49 -2.08 -8.69
N GLU A 719 -2.72 -1.00 -8.50
CA GLU A 719 -2.20 -0.61 -7.19
C GLU A 719 -3.30 -0.22 -6.20
N ILE A 720 -4.33 0.51 -6.66
CA ILE A 720 -5.49 0.87 -5.84
C ILE A 720 -6.24 -0.40 -5.40
N ALA A 721 -6.54 -1.29 -6.35
CA ALA A 721 -7.21 -2.57 -6.07
C ALA A 721 -6.42 -3.42 -5.06
N ALA A 722 -5.09 -3.48 -5.21
CA ALA A 722 -4.21 -4.21 -4.31
C ALA A 722 -4.20 -3.60 -2.89
N ARG A 723 -3.96 -2.28 -2.80
CA ARG A 723 -3.80 -1.57 -1.53
C ARG A 723 -5.09 -1.58 -0.71
N TRP A 724 -6.22 -1.40 -1.38
CA TRP A 724 -7.52 -1.27 -0.73
C TRP A 724 -8.38 -2.54 -0.80
N ARG A 725 -7.81 -3.64 -1.33
CA ARG A 725 -8.43 -4.97 -1.43
C ARG A 725 -9.79 -4.93 -2.12
N VAL A 726 -9.87 -4.18 -3.21
CA VAL A 726 -11.11 -3.99 -3.96
C VAL A 726 -11.20 -5.06 -5.04
N PRO A 727 -12.26 -5.91 -5.07
CA PRO A 727 -12.54 -6.80 -6.20
C PRO A 727 -12.48 -6.04 -7.52
N THR A 728 -11.97 -6.68 -8.56
CA THR A 728 -11.72 -5.97 -9.82
C THR A 728 -12.36 -6.68 -11.00
N VAL A 729 -13.09 -5.90 -11.81
CA VAL A 729 -13.68 -6.34 -13.07
C VAL A 729 -12.95 -5.66 -14.22
N PHE A 730 -12.47 -6.45 -15.17
CA PHE A 730 -11.76 -5.96 -16.34
C PHE A 730 -12.44 -6.43 -17.63
N PHE A 731 -13.03 -5.48 -18.37
CA PHE A 731 -13.45 -5.70 -19.75
C PHE A 731 -12.24 -5.64 -20.70
N THR A 732 -11.73 -6.80 -21.07
CA THR A 732 -10.59 -6.95 -21.97
C THR A 732 -11.07 -7.15 -23.40
N GLU A 733 -10.85 -6.15 -24.23
CA GLU A 733 -11.12 -6.19 -25.66
C GLU A 733 -10.09 -5.31 -26.39
N GLY A 734 -9.51 -5.84 -27.47
CA GLY A 734 -8.52 -5.17 -28.29
C GLY A 734 -7.30 -6.02 -28.62
N GLY A 735 -6.30 -5.35 -29.18
CA GLY A 735 -4.99 -5.91 -29.50
C GLY A 735 -3.90 -5.53 -28.49
N GLY A 736 -2.68 -6.02 -28.73
CA GLY A 736 -1.52 -5.72 -27.87
C GLY A 736 -0.87 -4.36 -28.11
N GLY A 737 0.41 -4.28 -27.73
CA GLY A 737 1.22 -3.07 -27.74
C GLY A 737 1.08 -2.23 -29.01
N ARG A 738 0.85 -0.94 -28.81
CA ARG A 738 0.44 0.00 -29.84
C ARG A 738 1.63 0.52 -30.68
N PRO A 739 1.73 0.22 -31.99
CA PRO A 739 2.90 0.56 -32.81
C PRO A 739 3.08 2.05 -33.13
N GLY A 740 2.06 2.87 -32.83
CA GLY A 740 2.00 4.27 -33.22
C GLY A 740 2.40 5.27 -32.14
N ASP A 741 2.70 4.79 -30.93
CA ASP A 741 3.10 5.65 -29.83
C ASP A 741 4.52 6.19 -30.06
N THR A 742 4.69 7.48 -29.78
CA THR A 742 5.93 8.22 -30.08
C THR A 742 6.68 8.65 -28.84
N GLU A 743 6.08 8.43 -27.68
CA GLU A 743 6.53 8.77 -26.35
C GLU A 743 6.37 7.51 -25.50
N GLY A 744 7.43 7.08 -24.81
CA GLY A 744 7.45 5.81 -24.07
C GLY A 744 8.09 4.65 -24.85
N GLY A 745 8.85 3.81 -24.12
CA GLY A 745 9.44 2.56 -24.60
C GLY A 745 8.84 1.38 -23.83
N GLY A 746 8.77 0.19 -24.44
CA GLY A 746 7.99 -0.98 -24.01
C GLY A 746 8.34 -1.65 -22.67
N PHE A 747 8.73 -0.89 -21.65
CA PHE A 747 8.86 -1.33 -20.26
C PHE A 747 7.55 -1.01 -19.52
N VAL A 748 6.64 -1.99 -19.45
CA VAL A 748 5.32 -1.83 -18.82
C VAL A 748 5.19 -2.76 -17.61
N ARG A 749 4.66 -2.24 -16.50
CA ARG A 749 4.50 -3.01 -15.25
C ARG A 749 3.07 -3.50 -15.03
N GLY A 750 2.14 -3.17 -15.92
CA GLY A 750 0.74 -3.54 -15.78
C GLY A 750 0.46 -5.04 -15.69
N PHE A 751 1.20 -5.88 -16.43
CA PHE A 751 1.03 -7.33 -16.34
C PHE A 751 1.49 -7.89 -14.99
N GLU A 752 2.55 -7.31 -14.46
CA GLU A 752 3.17 -7.65 -13.19
C GLU A 752 2.25 -7.24 -12.03
N PHE A 753 1.77 -5.99 -12.02
CA PHE A 753 0.81 -5.50 -11.03
C PHE A 753 -0.53 -6.25 -11.09
N TRP A 754 -1.04 -6.53 -12.29
CA TRP A 754 -2.26 -7.30 -12.46
C TRP A 754 -2.11 -8.74 -11.94
N GLY A 755 -1.02 -9.43 -12.29
CA GLY A 755 -0.72 -10.77 -11.78
C GLY A 755 -0.61 -10.82 -10.25
N ARG A 756 -0.11 -9.75 -9.62
CA ARG A 756 -0.07 -9.62 -8.16
C ARG A 756 -1.43 -9.52 -7.49
N LEU A 757 -2.51 -9.26 -8.21
CA LEU A 757 -3.85 -9.25 -7.61
C LEU A 757 -4.41 -10.66 -7.39
N SER A 758 -3.89 -11.70 -8.07
CA SER A 758 -4.35 -13.08 -7.91
C SER A 758 -4.27 -13.53 -6.44
N GLY A 759 -5.39 -14.01 -5.90
CA GLY A 759 -5.53 -14.40 -4.48
C GLY A 759 -5.54 -13.25 -3.47
N ALA A 760 -5.42 -11.99 -3.91
CA ALA A 760 -5.56 -10.80 -3.07
C ALA A 760 -7.01 -10.28 -3.09
N VAL A 761 -7.59 -10.22 -4.28
CA VAL A 761 -8.96 -9.76 -4.54
C VAL A 761 -9.58 -10.64 -5.63
N PRO A 762 -10.90 -10.85 -5.65
CA PRO A 762 -11.56 -11.52 -6.76
C PRO A 762 -11.31 -10.77 -8.07
N LEU A 763 -10.77 -11.47 -9.06
CA LEU A 763 -10.50 -10.95 -10.41
C LEU A 763 -11.47 -11.52 -11.43
N VAL A 764 -12.27 -10.64 -12.03
CA VAL A 764 -13.23 -10.99 -13.08
C VAL A 764 -12.76 -10.41 -14.41
N GLY A 765 -12.43 -11.29 -15.34
CA GLY A 765 -12.14 -10.92 -16.72
C GLY A 765 -13.38 -11.09 -17.59
N ILE A 766 -13.77 -10.05 -18.31
CA ILE A 766 -14.88 -10.10 -19.27
C ILE A 766 -14.31 -9.84 -20.67
N SER A 767 -14.63 -10.70 -21.63
CA SER A 767 -14.21 -10.49 -23.01
C SER A 767 -15.36 -10.66 -23.99
N SER A 768 -15.58 -9.64 -24.81
CA SER A 768 -16.42 -9.67 -26.00
C SER A 768 -15.61 -9.31 -27.23
N GLY A 769 -15.93 -9.92 -28.36
CA GLY A 769 -15.23 -9.67 -29.62
C GLY A 769 -13.79 -10.19 -29.60
N ARG A 770 -12.81 -9.31 -29.71
CA ARG A 770 -11.41 -9.71 -29.95
C ARG A 770 -10.54 -9.39 -28.76
N CYS A 771 -9.83 -10.35 -28.20
CA CYS A 771 -8.90 -10.13 -27.11
C CYS A 771 -7.57 -10.83 -27.39
N PHE A 772 -6.58 -10.05 -27.83
CA PHE A 772 -5.30 -10.56 -28.26
C PHE A 772 -4.11 -9.97 -27.51
N ALA A 773 -3.00 -10.70 -27.54
CA ALA A 773 -1.71 -10.28 -27.00
C ALA A 773 -1.81 -9.88 -25.53
N GLY A 774 -1.41 -8.65 -25.15
CA GLY A 774 -1.40 -8.28 -23.74
C GLY A 774 -2.78 -8.25 -23.09
N ASN A 775 -3.85 -7.91 -23.83
CA ASN A 775 -5.21 -8.01 -23.30
C ASN A 775 -5.55 -9.47 -22.96
N ALA A 776 -5.11 -10.43 -23.78
CA ALA A 776 -5.29 -11.87 -23.51
C ALA A 776 -4.43 -12.35 -22.32
N ALA A 777 -3.22 -11.80 -22.15
CA ALA A 777 -2.38 -12.09 -20.99
C ALA A 777 -3.03 -11.62 -19.68
N ILE A 778 -3.59 -10.41 -19.67
CA ILE A 778 -4.35 -9.86 -18.54
C ILE A 778 -5.57 -10.73 -18.25
N LEU A 779 -6.33 -11.07 -19.29
CA LEU A 779 -7.51 -11.93 -19.15
C LEU A 779 -7.13 -13.29 -18.53
N GLY A 780 -6.04 -13.90 -18.99
CA GLY A 780 -5.51 -15.18 -18.47
C GLY A 780 -5.08 -15.16 -17.01
N CYS A 781 -4.86 -13.99 -16.41
CA CYS A 781 -4.53 -13.85 -14.99
C CYS A 781 -5.76 -13.70 -14.08
N CYS A 782 -6.98 -13.66 -14.64
CA CYS A 782 -8.20 -13.53 -13.84
C CYS A 782 -8.57 -14.84 -13.13
N ASP A 783 -9.34 -14.74 -12.05
CA ASP A 783 -9.86 -15.92 -11.35
C ASP A 783 -10.98 -16.57 -12.17
N VAL A 784 -11.78 -15.74 -12.85
CA VAL A 784 -12.82 -16.16 -13.78
C VAL A 784 -12.71 -15.39 -15.09
N ILE A 785 -12.79 -16.11 -16.21
CA ILE A 785 -12.93 -15.58 -17.56
C ILE A 785 -14.36 -15.80 -18.03
N ILE A 786 -15.09 -14.70 -18.16
CA ILE A 786 -16.44 -14.64 -18.73
C ILE A 786 -16.31 -14.14 -20.17
N ALA A 787 -16.52 -15.02 -21.14
CA ALA A 787 -16.43 -14.67 -22.56
C ALA A 787 -17.81 -14.75 -23.21
N THR A 788 -18.12 -13.86 -24.15
CA THR A 788 -19.33 -13.95 -24.99
C THR A 788 -19.12 -14.91 -26.17
N LYS A 789 -20.22 -15.33 -26.81
CA LYS A 789 -20.17 -16.32 -27.93
C LYS A 789 -19.38 -15.87 -29.15
N ASP A 790 -19.26 -14.57 -29.35
CA ASP A 790 -18.52 -13.94 -30.44
C ASP A 790 -17.04 -13.73 -30.13
N SER A 791 -16.55 -14.17 -28.96
CA SER A 791 -15.18 -13.93 -28.53
C SER A 791 -14.12 -14.77 -29.27
N ALA A 792 -12.99 -14.13 -29.58
CA ALA A 792 -11.77 -14.74 -30.10
C ALA A 792 -10.59 -14.32 -29.23
N LEU A 793 -9.94 -15.30 -28.59
CA LEU A 793 -8.94 -15.09 -27.56
C LEU A 793 -7.58 -15.62 -28.02
N GLY A 794 -6.49 -14.87 -27.86
CA GLY A 794 -5.18 -15.44 -28.21
C GLY A 794 -3.97 -14.62 -27.82
N MET A 795 -2.87 -15.30 -27.46
CA MET A 795 -1.61 -14.64 -27.11
C MET A 795 -0.96 -13.88 -28.28
N GLY A 796 -1.36 -14.16 -29.52
CA GLY A 796 -0.98 -13.39 -30.70
C GLY A 796 -2.19 -13.15 -31.59
N GLY A 797 -2.43 -11.89 -31.94
CA GLY A 797 -3.43 -11.53 -32.95
C GLY A 797 -2.93 -11.78 -34.38
N PRO A 798 -3.78 -11.61 -35.41
CA PRO A 798 -3.43 -11.91 -36.80
C PRO A 798 -2.14 -11.25 -37.28
N ALA A 799 -1.92 -9.98 -36.94
CA ALA A 799 -0.73 -9.23 -37.32
C ALA A 799 0.56 -9.82 -36.70
N MET A 800 0.47 -10.40 -35.50
CA MET A 800 1.62 -11.02 -34.84
C MET A 800 1.92 -12.41 -35.43
N VAL A 801 0.88 -13.17 -35.77
CA VAL A 801 1.01 -14.47 -36.45
C VAL A 801 1.64 -14.28 -37.84
N GLU A 802 1.15 -13.30 -38.59
CA GLU A 802 1.71 -12.93 -39.89
C GLU A 802 3.15 -12.41 -39.77
N GLY A 803 3.40 -11.48 -38.84
CA GLY A 803 4.74 -10.94 -38.58
C GLY A 803 5.76 -12.00 -38.14
N GLY A 804 5.30 -13.09 -37.50
CA GLY A 804 6.10 -14.26 -37.16
C GLY A 804 6.31 -15.25 -38.30
N GLY A 805 5.73 -15.01 -39.48
CA GLY A 805 5.83 -15.90 -40.65
C GLY A 805 5.00 -17.18 -40.53
N LEU A 806 3.98 -17.21 -39.67
CA LEU A 806 3.16 -18.40 -39.39
C LEU A 806 1.91 -18.50 -40.28
N GLY A 807 1.75 -17.58 -41.23
CA GLY A 807 0.60 -17.49 -42.13
C GLY A 807 -0.35 -16.35 -41.78
N VAL A 808 -1.43 -16.23 -42.56
CA VAL A 808 -2.44 -15.18 -42.41
C VAL A 808 -3.76 -15.82 -42.02
N PHE A 809 -4.33 -15.36 -40.92
CA PHE A 809 -5.56 -15.89 -40.35
C PHE A 809 -6.55 -14.76 -40.09
N ARG A 810 -7.83 -15.06 -40.16
CA ARG A 810 -8.86 -14.17 -39.66
C ARG A 810 -8.82 -14.15 -38.12
N PRO A 811 -9.17 -13.03 -37.47
CA PRO A 811 -9.26 -12.97 -36.01
C PRO A 811 -10.06 -14.12 -35.40
N GLU A 812 -11.16 -14.51 -36.03
CA GLU A 812 -12.09 -15.53 -35.54
C GLU A 812 -11.51 -16.96 -35.62
N GLU A 813 -10.45 -17.15 -36.40
CA GLU A 813 -9.70 -18.42 -36.48
C GLU A 813 -8.67 -18.55 -35.35
N ILE A 814 -8.35 -17.43 -34.67
CA ILE A 814 -7.40 -17.40 -33.56
C ILE A 814 -8.17 -17.55 -32.25
N GLY A 815 -8.09 -18.77 -31.70
CA GLY A 815 -8.68 -19.11 -30.42
C GLY A 815 -10.18 -18.93 -30.32
N PRO A 816 -10.96 -19.63 -31.17
CA PRO A 816 -12.41 -19.62 -31.10
C PRO A 816 -12.92 -20.17 -29.77
N VAL A 817 -14.05 -19.66 -29.28
CA VAL A 817 -14.71 -20.07 -28.02
C VAL A 817 -14.72 -21.58 -27.81
N LYS A 818 -15.05 -22.37 -28.85
CA LYS A 818 -15.12 -23.83 -28.74
C LYS A 818 -13.80 -24.46 -28.28
N VAL A 819 -12.67 -23.95 -28.75
CA VAL A 819 -11.34 -24.42 -28.35
C VAL A 819 -11.02 -23.94 -26.94
N MET A 820 -11.30 -22.67 -26.65
CA MET A 820 -11.01 -22.05 -25.36
C MET A 820 -11.88 -22.56 -24.20
N GLN A 821 -13.07 -23.10 -24.48
CA GLN A 821 -13.86 -23.84 -23.48
C GLN A 821 -13.30 -25.24 -23.24
N ALA A 822 -12.86 -25.92 -24.30
CA ALA A 822 -12.40 -27.31 -24.22
C ALA A 822 -11.06 -27.44 -23.49
N ASN A 823 -10.19 -26.43 -23.59
CA ASN A 823 -8.91 -26.39 -22.89
C ASN A 823 -8.98 -25.70 -21.51
N GLY A 824 -10.17 -25.26 -21.08
CA GLY A 824 -10.38 -24.66 -19.76
C GLY A 824 -10.00 -23.19 -19.62
N THR A 825 -9.67 -22.49 -20.72
CA THR A 825 -9.40 -21.04 -20.69
C THR A 825 -10.66 -20.21 -20.40
N ILE A 826 -11.82 -20.58 -20.94
CA ILE A 826 -13.09 -19.91 -20.63
C ILE A 826 -13.76 -20.63 -19.46
N ASP A 827 -13.93 -19.92 -18.34
CA ASP A 827 -14.64 -20.42 -17.17
C ASP A 827 -16.15 -20.41 -17.37
N VAL A 828 -16.68 -19.30 -17.89
CA VAL A 828 -18.11 -19.10 -18.11
C VAL A 828 -18.35 -18.51 -19.51
N LEU A 829 -19.24 -19.13 -20.27
CA LEU A 829 -19.67 -18.62 -21.57
C LEU A 829 -20.98 -17.87 -21.40
N ALA A 830 -20.96 -16.57 -21.69
CA ALA A 830 -22.13 -15.70 -21.70
C ALA A 830 -22.78 -15.66 -23.09
N GLU A 831 -24.09 -15.40 -23.12
CA GLU A 831 -24.83 -15.22 -24.37
C GLU A 831 -24.40 -13.93 -25.11
N ASP A 832 -24.31 -12.83 -24.38
CA ASP A 832 -23.93 -11.49 -24.84
C ASP A 832 -23.31 -10.66 -23.70
N GLU A 833 -22.98 -9.39 -23.96
CA GLU A 833 -22.36 -8.50 -22.97
C GLU A 833 -23.25 -8.24 -21.74
N ALA A 834 -24.58 -8.26 -21.90
CA ALA A 834 -25.52 -8.07 -20.78
C ALA A 834 -25.51 -9.28 -19.84
N ASP A 835 -25.56 -10.48 -20.42
CA ASP A 835 -25.45 -11.72 -19.67
C ASP A 835 -24.06 -11.86 -19.02
N ALA A 836 -23.00 -11.40 -19.69
CA ALA A 836 -21.66 -11.38 -19.12
C ALA A 836 -21.57 -10.48 -17.87
N VAL A 837 -22.17 -9.29 -17.90
CA VAL A 837 -22.27 -8.40 -16.72
C VAL A 837 -23.10 -9.05 -15.61
N ARG A 838 -24.25 -9.64 -15.94
CA ARG A 838 -25.08 -10.37 -14.96
C ARG A 838 -24.30 -11.50 -14.27
N LEU A 839 -23.53 -12.28 -15.04
CA LEU A 839 -22.69 -13.36 -14.53
C LEU A 839 -21.53 -12.82 -13.67
N ALA A 840 -20.93 -11.69 -14.03
CA ALA A 840 -19.91 -11.02 -13.23
C ALA A 840 -20.47 -10.56 -11.87
N LYS A 841 -21.66 -9.94 -11.86
CA LYS A 841 -22.38 -9.58 -10.63
C LYS A 841 -22.68 -10.80 -9.77
N GLN A 842 -23.12 -11.90 -10.39
CA GLN A 842 -23.39 -13.16 -9.69
C GLN A 842 -22.11 -13.75 -9.09
N TYR A 843 -21.02 -13.80 -9.85
CA TYR A 843 -19.72 -14.29 -9.40
C TYR A 843 -19.20 -13.48 -8.20
N LEU A 844 -19.17 -12.15 -8.32
CA LEU A 844 -18.73 -11.28 -7.22
C LEU A 844 -19.57 -11.50 -5.95
N SER A 845 -20.87 -11.74 -6.08
CA SER A 845 -21.76 -11.92 -4.94
C SER A 845 -21.30 -13.02 -3.96
N TYR A 846 -20.66 -14.10 -4.43
CA TYR A 846 -20.20 -15.19 -3.55
C TYR A 846 -19.10 -14.72 -2.59
N PHE A 847 -18.34 -13.68 -2.98
CA PHE A 847 -17.26 -13.09 -2.19
C PHE A 847 -17.73 -11.88 -1.36
N GLN A 848 -18.93 -11.37 -1.61
CA GLN A 848 -19.51 -10.21 -0.93
C GLN A 848 -20.27 -10.59 0.35
N GLY A 849 -20.70 -11.84 0.47
CA GLY A 849 -21.23 -12.40 1.73
C GLY A 849 -22.54 -13.18 1.57
N THR A 850 -23.33 -13.21 2.64
CA THR A 850 -24.61 -13.95 2.72
C THR A 850 -25.75 -13.12 2.13
N VAL A 851 -26.66 -13.77 1.42
CA VAL A 851 -27.89 -13.16 0.89
C VAL A 851 -29.07 -13.51 1.81
N LYS A 852 -29.96 -12.55 2.06
CA LYS A 852 -31.09 -12.74 3.00
C LYS A 852 -32.22 -13.56 2.39
N ASP A 853 -32.58 -13.25 1.15
CA ASP A 853 -33.67 -13.91 0.45
C ASP A 853 -33.15 -15.14 -0.31
N TRP A 854 -33.69 -16.29 0.02
CA TRP A 854 -33.36 -17.57 -0.61
C TRP A 854 -34.56 -18.52 -0.53
N ASP A 855 -34.60 -19.45 -1.48
CA ASP A 855 -35.50 -20.60 -1.47
C ASP A 855 -34.71 -21.82 -1.98
N ALA A 856 -35.20 -23.03 -1.72
CA ALA A 856 -34.57 -24.26 -2.16
C ALA A 856 -35.61 -25.29 -2.62
N ALA A 857 -35.19 -26.15 -3.55
CA ALA A 857 -36.03 -27.27 -4.00
C ALA A 857 -36.40 -28.21 -2.83
N ASP A 858 -37.46 -29.03 -3.01
CA ASP A 858 -37.82 -30.04 -2.04
C ASP A 858 -36.70 -31.08 -1.89
N GLN A 859 -36.03 -31.06 -0.74
CA GLN A 859 -34.86 -31.91 -0.45
C GLN A 859 -35.17 -33.41 -0.48
N ARG A 860 -36.45 -33.81 -0.37
CA ARG A 860 -36.86 -35.22 -0.51
C ARG A 860 -36.58 -35.78 -1.91
N LEU A 861 -36.43 -34.92 -2.92
CA LEU A 861 -36.03 -35.31 -4.28
C LEU A 861 -34.63 -35.95 -4.31
N LEU A 862 -33.73 -35.57 -3.39
CA LEU A 862 -32.38 -36.14 -3.29
C LEU A 862 -32.38 -37.65 -3.02
N ARG A 863 -33.42 -38.18 -2.36
CA ARG A 863 -33.59 -39.63 -2.09
C ARG A 863 -33.66 -40.47 -3.36
N ARG A 864 -34.00 -39.87 -4.49
CA ARG A 864 -34.11 -40.53 -5.80
C ARG A 864 -33.04 -40.07 -6.79
N ALA A 865 -32.12 -39.20 -6.38
CA ALA A 865 -31.13 -38.62 -7.27
C ALA A 865 -30.07 -39.64 -7.71
N ILE A 866 -29.75 -40.62 -6.84
CA ILE A 866 -28.86 -41.75 -7.17
C ILE A 866 -29.71 -42.99 -7.50
N PRO A 867 -29.51 -43.63 -8.66
CA PRO A 867 -30.19 -44.88 -8.98
C PRO A 867 -29.78 -46.01 -8.03
N GLU A 868 -30.75 -46.83 -7.58
CA GLU A 868 -30.49 -48.02 -6.76
C GLU A 868 -29.55 -49.03 -7.45
N ASN A 869 -29.60 -49.11 -8.78
CA ASN A 869 -28.63 -49.87 -9.54
C ASN A 869 -27.27 -49.14 -9.57
N ARG A 870 -26.32 -49.64 -8.78
CA ARG A 870 -24.95 -49.11 -8.65
C ARG A 870 -24.16 -48.94 -9.95
N LEU A 871 -24.54 -49.64 -11.03
CA LEU A 871 -23.89 -49.53 -12.35
C LEU A 871 -24.48 -48.42 -13.22
N ARG A 872 -25.67 -47.90 -12.87
CA ARG A 872 -26.36 -46.87 -13.66
C ARG A 872 -25.75 -45.50 -13.37
N VAL A 873 -25.39 -44.77 -14.42
CA VAL A 873 -24.90 -43.38 -14.32
C VAL A 873 -26.06 -42.42 -14.03
N TYR A 874 -25.74 -41.27 -13.42
CA TYR A 874 -26.65 -40.17 -13.16
C TYR A 874 -25.93 -38.83 -13.41
N ASP A 875 -26.68 -37.74 -13.45
CA ASP A 875 -26.13 -36.40 -13.62
C ASP A 875 -25.92 -35.75 -12.24
N VAL A 876 -24.66 -35.51 -11.87
CA VAL A 876 -24.30 -34.91 -10.59
C VAL A 876 -24.73 -33.44 -10.51
N ARG A 877 -24.90 -32.74 -11.64
CA ARG A 877 -25.36 -31.34 -11.64
C ARG A 877 -26.75 -31.20 -11.03
N LYS A 878 -27.65 -32.16 -11.32
CA LYS A 878 -28.98 -32.21 -10.69
C LYS A 878 -28.91 -32.41 -9.18
N VAL A 879 -27.90 -33.14 -8.69
CA VAL A 879 -27.68 -33.28 -7.25
C VAL A 879 -27.26 -31.94 -6.64
N ILE A 880 -26.33 -31.24 -7.30
CA ILE A 880 -25.85 -29.91 -6.89
C ILE A 880 -27.01 -28.90 -6.89
N GLU A 881 -27.80 -28.85 -7.96
CA GLU A 881 -28.99 -27.99 -8.09
C GLU A 881 -30.02 -28.24 -6.98
N LEU A 882 -30.28 -29.50 -6.64
CA LEU A 882 -31.21 -29.85 -5.57
C LEU A 882 -30.67 -29.49 -4.17
N ILE A 883 -29.35 -29.55 -3.96
CA ILE A 883 -28.72 -29.15 -2.69
C ILE A 883 -28.65 -27.63 -2.55
N ALA A 884 -28.40 -26.92 -3.65
CA ALA A 884 -28.23 -25.47 -3.69
C ALA A 884 -29.54 -24.71 -3.46
N ASP A 885 -29.43 -23.43 -3.11
CA ASP A 885 -30.54 -22.48 -3.22
C ASP A 885 -30.88 -22.26 -4.70
N THR A 886 -32.17 -22.02 -4.99
CA THR A 886 -32.66 -21.75 -6.34
C THR A 886 -31.89 -20.59 -6.98
N ASP A 887 -31.50 -20.74 -8.26
CA ASP A 887 -30.73 -19.76 -9.05
C ASP A 887 -29.36 -19.36 -8.48
N SER A 888 -28.84 -20.12 -7.51
CA SER A 888 -27.54 -19.83 -6.89
C SER A 888 -26.35 -20.61 -7.49
N VAL A 889 -26.58 -21.51 -8.44
CA VAL A 889 -25.49 -22.32 -9.03
C VAL A 889 -24.76 -21.54 -10.12
N LEU A 890 -23.45 -21.40 -9.97
CA LEU A 890 -22.55 -20.92 -11.02
C LEU A 890 -21.45 -21.97 -11.25
N GLU A 891 -21.61 -22.81 -12.27
CA GLU A 891 -20.61 -23.81 -12.67
C GLU A 891 -19.45 -23.16 -13.42
N LEU A 892 -18.22 -23.50 -13.03
CA LEU A 892 -16.99 -23.03 -13.68
C LEU A 892 -16.38 -24.15 -14.54
N ARG A 893 -15.92 -23.77 -15.74
CA ARG A 893 -15.26 -24.64 -16.72
C ARG A 893 -16.05 -25.93 -17.03
N PRO A 894 -17.35 -25.85 -17.38
CA PRO A 894 -18.19 -27.04 -17.60
C PRO A 894 -17.72 -27.94 -18.77
N LYS A 895 -16.81 -27.45 -19.63
CA LYS A 895 -16.30 -28.15 -20.81
C LYS A 895 -14.86 -28.65 -20.71
N PHE A 896 -14.20 -28.45 -19.55
CA PHE A 896 -12.84 -28.91 -19.26
C PHE A 896 -12.84 -29.78 -17.99
N GLY A 897 -11.90 -30.72 -17.89
CA GLY A 897 -11.78 -31.63 -16.74
C GLY A 897 -13.09 -32.34 -16.41
N LEU A 898 -13.70 -32.99 -17.42
CA LEU A 898 -15.11 -33.43 -17.39
C LEU A 898 -15.44 -34.44 -16.28
N ALA A 899 -14.44 -35.13 -15.72
CA ALA A 899 -14.58 -36.02 -14.57
C ALA A 899 -14.87 -35.25 -13.26
N MET A 900 -14.69 -33.93 -13.25
CA MET A 900 -14.94 -33.06 -12.10
C MET A 900 -15.88 -31.91 -12.46
N VAL A 901 -16.92 -31.71 -11.65
CA VAL A 901 -17.73 -30.50 -11.64
C VAL A 901 -17.21 -29.58 -10.55
N THR A 902 -17.09 -28.29 -10.85
CA THR A 902 -16.70 -27.24 -9.88
C THR A 902 -17.69 -26.09 -10.00
N ALA A 903 -18.31 -25.68 -8.91
CA ALA A 903 -19.35 -24.65 -8.94
C ALA A 903 -19.39 -23.85 -7.63
N PHE A 904 -19.72 -22.57 -7.70
CA PHE A 904 -20.21 -21.84 -6.53
C PHE A 904 -21.72 -22.03 -6.39
N ILE A 905 -22.18 -22.25 -5.16
CA ILE A 905 -23.60 -22.34 -4.80
C ILE A 905 -23.88 -21.50 -3.56
N ARG A 906 -25.17 -21.42 -3.18
CA ARG A 906 -25.57 -20.99 -1.83
C ARG A 906 -26.38 -22.06 -1.11
N ILE A 907 -26.28 -22.07 0.22
CA ILE A 907 -27.16 -22.84 1.10
C ILE A 907 -27.62 -21.92 2.23
N GLU A 908 -28.92 -21.62 2.27
CA GLU A 908 -29.52 -20.59 3.14
C GLU A 908 -28.84 -19.23 2.97
N GLY A 909 -28.59 -18.84 1.72
CA GLY A 909 -27.94 -17.60 1.34
C GLY A 909 -26.42 -17.57 1.52
N ARG A 910 -25.81 -18.56 2.18
CA ARG A 910 -24.36 -18.60 2.47
C ARG A 910 -23.58 -19.21 1.30
N PRO A 911 -22.47 -18.58 0.84
CA PRO A 911 -21.69 -19.09 -0.28
C PRO A 911 -20.95 -20.38 0.08
N VAL A 912 -20.96 -21.35 -0.83
CA VAL A 912 -20.27 -22.64 -0.71
C VAL A 912 -19.66 -23.00 -2.06
N GLY A 913 -18.40 -23.42 -2.07
CA GLY A 913 -17.74 -24.00 -3.23
C GLY A 913 -18.02 -25.49 -3.29
N VAL A 914 -18.42 -26.01 -4.45
CA VAL A 914 -18.71 -27.43 -4.64
C VAL A 914 -17.74 -28.00 -5.65
N PHE A 915 -17.13 -29.14 -5.31
CA PHE A 915 -16.48 -29.99 -6.31
C PHE A 915 -17.00 -31.42 -6.21
N ALA A 916 -17.29 -32.01 -7.35
CA ALA A 916 -18.01 -33.27 -7.42
C ALA A 916 -17.51 -34.16 -8.55
N ASN A 917 -17.37 -35.47 -8.28
CA ASN A 917 -17.07 -36.41 -9.35
C ASN A 917 -18.26 -36.51 -10.31
N ASN A 918 -17.97 -36.63 -11.61
CA ASN A 918 -18.98 -36.79 -12.65
C ASN A 918 -19.02 -38.25 -13.15
N PRO A 919 -19.99 -39.08 -12.73
CA PRO A 919 -20.03 -40.49 -13.11
C PRO A 919 -20.33 -40.73 -14.60
N GLN A 920 -20.81 -39.71 -15.32
CA GLN A 920 -21.02 -39.82 -16.77
C GLN A 920 -19.69 -39.80 -17.55
N HIS A 921 -18.60 -39.36 -16.92
CA HIS A 921 -17.27 -39.32 -17.51
C HIS A 921 -16.33 -40.27 -16.75
N LEU A 922 -15.76 -41.26 -17.45
CA LEU A 922 -14.86 -42.28 -16.88
C LEU A 922 -15.42 -42.98 -15.62
N GLY A 923 -16.74 -43.02 -15.45
CA GLY A 923 -17.39 -43.57 -14.26
C GLY A 923 -17.09 -42.81 -12.96
N GLY A 924 -16.57 -41.57 -13.04
CA GLY A 924 -16.15 -40.74 -11.92
C GLY A 924 -14.66 -40.83 -11.58
N ALA A 925 -13.85 -41.54 -12.40
CA ALA A 925 -12.41 -41.63 -12.19
C ALA A 925 -11.74 -40.27 -12.37
N ILE A 926 -10.78 -39.95 -11.50
CA ILE A 926 -10.10 -38.65 -11.52
C ILE A 926 -8.88 -38.72 -12.46
N ASP A 927 -8.93 -38.00 -13.57
CA ASP A 927 -7.83 -37.86 -14.53
C ASP A 927 -7.04 -36.55 -14.32
N SER A 928 -6.06 -36.28 -15.18
CA SER A 928 -5.15 -35.13 -15.04
C SER A 928 -5.90 -33.79 -15.11
N ASP A 929 -6.75 -33.60 -16.13
CA ASP A 929 -7.51 -32.37 -16.31
C ASP A 929 -8.52 -32.15 -15.17
N ALA A 930 -9.20 -33.22 -14.70
CA ALA A 930 -10.08 -33.14 -13.53
C ALA A 930 -9.31 -32.79 -12.25
N SER A 931 -8.08 -33.30 -12.11
CA SER A 931 -7.22 -32.99 -10.96
C SER A 931 -6.81 -31.52 -10.96
N ASP A 932 -6.39 -30.98 -12.10
CA ASP A 932 -6.02 -29.57 -12.24
C ASP A 932 -7.22 -28.65 -12.01
N LYS A 933 -8.37 -28.99 -12.61
CA LYS A 933 -9.61 -28.24 -12.43
C LYS A 933 -10.03 -28.15 -10.96
N ALA A 934 -10.07 -29.28 -10.24
CA ALA A 934 -10.38 -29.28 -8.81
C ALA A 934 -9.30 -28.56 -7.99
N ALA A 935 -8.02 -28.77 -8.29
CA ALA A 935 -6.92 -28.12 -7.59
C ALA A 935 -7.05 -26.59 -7.62
N ARG A 936 -7.21 -25.99 -8.80
CA ARG A 936 -7.39 -24.53 -8.92
C ARG A 936 -8.67 -24.04 -8.24
N PHE A 937 -9.78 -24.78 -8.36
CA PHE A 937 -11.03 -24.40 -7.70
C PHE A 937 -10.93 -24.42 -6.16
N LEU A 938 -10.25 -25.42 -5.60
CA LEU A 938 -9.99 -25.50 -4.15
C LEU A 938 -9.07 -24.37 -3.69
N GLN A 939 -8.06 -24.00 -4.47
CA GLN A 939 -7.23 -22.84 -4.18
C GLN A 939 -8.04 -21.54 -4.21
N LEU A 940 -8.96 -21.38 -5.17
CA LEU A 940 -9.85 -20.23 -5.23
C LEU A 940 -10.75 -20.14 -3.99
N CYS A 941 -11.34 -21.26 -3.58
CA CYS A 941 -12.16 -21.32 -2.36
C CYS A 941 -11.34 -21.02 -1.11
N GLU A 942 -10.15 -21.60 -1.01
CA GLU A 942 -9.22 -21.35 0.09
C GLU A 942 -8.86 -19.86 0.15
N ALA A 943 -8.42 -19.26 -0.96
CA ALA A 943 -7.96 -17.88 -1.03
C ALA A 943 -8.97 -16.86 -0.49
N PHE A 944 -10.26 -17.10 -0.69
CA PHE A 944 -11.35 -16.20 -0.34
C PHE A 944 -12.32 -16.74 0.72
N ASP A 945 -11.87 -17.71 1.53
CA ASP A 945 -12.64 -18.27 2.65
C ASP A 945 -14.01 -18.82 2.31
N ILE A 946 -14.13 -19.42 1.14
CA ILE A 946 -15.35 -20.10 0.75
C ILE A 946 -15.30 -21.54 1.27
N PRO A 947 -16.21 -21.93 2.20
CA PRO A 947 -16.36 -23.32 2.63
C PRO A 947 -16.58 -24.26 1.46
N VAL A 948 -16.05 -25.49 1.53
CA VAL A 948 -16.09 -26.43 0.43
C VAL A 948 -16.98 -27.63 0.75
N LEU A 949 -17.84 -28.00 -0.20
CA LEU A 949 -18.60 -29.25 -0.21
C LEU A 949 -18.02 -30.19 -1.28
N SER A 950 -17.51 -31.32 -0.82
CA SER A 950 -17.07 -32.45 -1.65
C SER A 950 -18.19 -33.46 -1.83
N LEU A 951 -18.60 -33.68 -3.07
CA LEU A 951 -19.56 -34.72 -3.43
C LEU A 951 -18.84 -35.86 -4.14
N SER A 952 -18.53 -36.93 -3.39
CA SER A 952 -17.68 -38.01 -3.90
C SER A 952 -18.50 -39.16 -4.50
N ASP A 953 -18.19 -39.50 -5.75
CA ASP A 953 -18.59 -40.75 -6.43
C ASP A 953 -17.47 -41.15 -7.41
N THR A 954 -16.38 -41.66 -6.86
CA THR A 954 -15.18 -42.00 -7.62
C THR A 954 -14.72 -43.44 -7.40
N PRO A 955 -14.34 -44.16 -8.48
CA PRO A 955 -13.65 -45.43 -8.39
C PRO A 955 -12.15 -45.29 -8.04
N GLY A 956 -11.66 -44.06 -7.84
CA GLY A 956 -10.27 -43.73 -7.59
C GLY A 956 -9.69 -42.86 -8.70
N ASN A 957 -8.37 -42.69 -8.68
CA ASN A 957 -7.67 -42.03 -9.78
C ASN A 957 -7.77 -42.90 -11.04
N MET A 958 -7.75 -42.25 -12.20
CA MET A 958 -7.61 -42.96 -13.47
C MET A 958 -6.31 -43.78 -13.45
N VAL A 959 -6.28 -44.87 -14.19
CA VAL A 959 -5.10 -45.76 -14.28
C VAL A 959 -4.92 -46.27 -15.69
N GLY A 960 -3.68 -46.58 -16.06
CA GLY A 960 -3.35 -47.20 -17.33
C GLY A 960 -2.35 -46.38 -18.15
N PRO A 961 -1.64 -47.03 -19.08
CA PRO A 961 -0.45 -46.47 -19.72
C PRO A 961 -0.71 -45.17 -20.48
N GLU A 962 -1.90 -45.01 -21.09
CA GLU A 962 -2.25 -43.77 -21.79
C GLU A 962 -2.51 -42.61 -20.82
N ALA A 963 -3.16 -42.87 -19.68
CA ALA A 963 -3.38 -41.85 -18.66
C ALA A 963 -2.04 -41.40 -18.07
N GLU A 964 -1.11 -42.32 -17.82
CA GLU A 964 0.22 -41.98 -17.28
C GLU A 964 1.06 -41.07 -18.19
N LYS A 965 0.87 -41.11 -19.53
CA LYS A 965 1.57 -40.22 -20.47
C LYS A 965 1.27 -38.74 -20.23
N THR A 966 0.15 -38.43 -19.60
CA THR A 966 -0.25 -37.06 -19.26
C THR A 966 0.46 -36.52 -18.02
N GLY A 967 1.29 -37.31 -17.34
CA GLY A 967 1.89 -36.93 -16.06
C GLY A 967 0.94 -37.12 -14.87
N LEU A 968 -0.04 -38.01 -15.00
CA LEU A 968 -1.15 -38.25 -14.07
C LEU A 968 -0.76 -38.28 -12.59
N ILE A 969 0.35 -38.93 -12.26
CA ILE A 969 0.86 -39.00 -10.88
C ILE A 969 0.96 -37.59 -10.28
N ARG A 970 1.58 -36.63 -10.97
CA ARG A 970 1.76 -35.27 -10.45
C ARG A 970 0.43 -34.54 -10.36
N HIS A 971 -0.41 -34.62 -11.39
CA HIS A 971 -1.71 -33.96 -11.41
C HIS A 971 -2.60 -34.45 -10.27
N CYS A 972 -2.77 -35.77 -10.09
CA CYS A 972 -3.56 -36.32 -8.99
C CYS A 972 -2.94 -36.00 -7.61
N SER A 973 -1.61 -35.98 -7.49
CA SER A 973 -0.94 -35.58 -6.24
C SER A 973 -1.25 -34.15 -5.82
N ARG A 974 -1.59 -33.23 -6.74
CA ARG A 974 -1.97 -31.85 -6.40
C ARG A 974 -3.17 -31.79 -5.46
N LEU A 975 -4.16 -32.68 -5.64
CA LEU A 975 -5.35 -32.73 -4.77
C LEU A 975 -5.01 -33.13 -3.33
N PHE A 976 -4.02 -34.01 -3.14
CA PHE A 976 -3.55 -34.35 -1.79
C PHE A 976 -2.83 -33.18 -1.13
N VAL A 977 -1.95 -32.50 -1.87
CA VAL A 977 -1.21 -31.35 -1.35
C VAL A 977 -2.17 -30.22 -0.98
N ILE A 978 -3.11 -29.89 -1.85
CA ILE A 978 -4.08 -28.82 -1.59
C ILE A 978 -5.05 -29.23 -0.48
N GLY A 979 -5.65 -30.42 -0.59
CA GLY A 979 -6.61 -30.93 0.38
C GLY A 979 -6.06 -30.97 1.81
N ALA A 980 -4.82 -31.43 1.99
CA ALA A 980 -4.17 -31.49 3.30
C ALA A 980 -3.81 -30.11 3.88
N ASN A 981 -3.81 -29.05 3.07
CA ASN A 981 -3.49 -27.68 3.47
C ASN A 981 -4.71 -26.74 3.42
N LEU A 982 -5.91 -27.26 3.15
CA LEU A 982 -7.13 -26.45 3.23
C LEU A 982 -7.37 -26.03 4.68
N THR A 983 -7.61 -24.75 4.88
CA THR A 983 -8.02 -24.22 6.19
C THR A 983 -9.49 -23.79 6.19
N VAL A 984 -10.09 -23.58 5.02
CA VAL A 984 -11.55 -23.58 4.88
C VAL A 984 -12.11 -24.97 5.23
N PRO A 985 -13.29 -25.03 5.86
CA PRO A 985 -13.91 -26.31 6.18
C PRO A 985 -14.24 -27.08 4.90
N LEU A 986 -13.85 -28.35 4.90
CA LEU A 986 -14.23 -29.32 3.88
C LEU A 986 -15.35 -30.21 4.43
N PHE A 987 -16.51 -30.18 3.78
CA PHE A 987 -17.66 -31.04 4.07
C PHE A 987 -17.70 -32.18 3.04
N SER A 988 -17.60 -33.42 3.47
CA SER A 988 -17.56 -34.55 2.55
C SER A 988 -18.84 -35.37 2.61
N VAL A 989 -19.48 -35.56 1.45
CA VAL A 989 -20.65 -36.41 1.25
C VAL A 989 -20.34 -37.46 0.19
N ILE A 990 -20.27 -38.71 0.63
CA ILE A 990 -20.09 -39.85 -0.26
C ILE A 990 -21.44 -40.26 -0.85
N LEU A 991 -21.64 -39.98 -2.15
CA LEU A 991 -22.87 -40.26 -2.86
C LEU A 991 -23.02 -41.74 -3.20
N ARG A 992 -21.95 -42.36 -3.72
CA ARG A 992 -21.93 -43.78 -4.09
C ARG A 992 -20.54 -44.39 -3.98
N LYS A 993 -19.65 -44.27 -4.97
CA LYS A 993 -18.34 -44.94 -4.93
C LYS A 993 -17.31 -44.12 -4.17
N SER A 994 -16.58 -44.77 -3.28
CA SER A 994 -15.49 -44.17 -2.52
C SER A 994 -14.32 -45.14 -2.44
N TYR A 995 -13.59 -45.26 -3.56
CA TYR A 995 -12.51 -46.23 -3.70
C TYR A 995 -11.11 -45.60 -3.77
N GLY A 996 -10.18 -46.23 -3.05
CA GLY A 996 -8.76 -45.98 -3.13
C GLY A 996 -8.34 -44.53 -2.90
N LEU A 997 -7.19 -44.17 -3.47
CA LEU A 997 -6.55 -42.87 -3.28
C LEU A 997 -7.37 -41.71 -3.85
N GLY A 998 -8.11 -41.89 -4.95
CA GLY A 998 -8.93 -40.82 -5.51
C GLY A 998 -10.06 -40.39 -4.56
N ALA A 999 -10.71 -41.33 -3.88
CA ALA A 999 -11.70 -41.00 -2.87
C ALA A 999 -11.09 -40.31 -1.64
N ILE A 1000 -9.90 -40.74 -1.23
CA ILE A 1000 -9.15 -40.10 -0.14
C ILE A 1000 -8.77 -38.65 -0.51
N ALA A 1001 -8.40 -38.40 -1.77
CA ALA A 1001 -8.13 -37.05 -2.25
C ALA A 1001 -9.39 -36.16 -2.19
N MET A 1002 -10.55 -36.69 -2.57
CA MET A 1002 -11.84 -35.98 -2.49
C MET A 1002 -12.21 -35.55 -1.07
N THR A 1003 -11.71 -36.22 -0.04
CA THR A 1003 -12.01 -35.90 1.37
C THR A 1003 -10.91 -35.12 2.08
N GLY A 1004 -9.92 -34.59 1.34
CA GLY A 1004 -8.84 -33.77 1.89
C GLY A 1004 -7.56 -34.53 2.24
N GLY A 1005 -7.39 -35.75 1.73
CA GLY A 1005 -6.21 -36.59 1.99
C GLY A 1005 -6.41 -37.65 3.07
N SER A 1006 -7.56 -37.62 3.77
CA SER A 1006 -8.04 -38.66 4.68
C SER A 1006 -9.55 -38.51 4.86
N TYR A 1007 -10.28 -39.58 5.22
CA TYR A 1007 -11.70 -39.45 5.56
C TYR A 1007 -11.92 -38.59 6.81
N GLN A 1008 -10.95 -38.56 7.73
CA GLN A 1008 -11.00 -37.75 8.96
C GLN A 1008 -10.50 -36.30 8.76
N ALA A 1009 -10.03 -35.93 7.57
CA ALA A 1009 -9.57 -34.55 7.32
C ALA A 1009 -10.74 -33.57 7.13
N SER A 1010 -11.91 -34.07 6.72
CA SER A 1010 -13.12 -33.26 6.55
C SER A 1010 -13.75 -32.92 7.91
N MET A 1011 -14.40 -31.77 8.01
CA MET A 1011 -15.15 -31.37 9.20
C MET A 1011 -16.26 -32.37 9.54
N PHE A 1012 -16.86 -32.93 8.50
CA PHE A 1012 -17.53 -34.22 8.59
C PHE A 1012 -17.31 -35.01 7.30
N CYS A 1013 -17.31 -36.33 7.41
CA CYS A 1013 -17.38 -37.26 6.30
C CYS A 1013 -18.59 -38.18 6.50
N VAL A 1014 -19.68 -37.86 5.80
CA VAL A 1014 -20.93 -38.65 5.83
C VAL A 1014 -21.14 -39.34 4.50
N SER A 1015 -21.96 -40.39 4.51
CA SER A 1015 -22.33 -41.12 3.31
C SER A 1015 -23.85 -41.17 3.13
N TRP A 1016 -24.31 -41.12 1.89
CA TRP A 1016 -25.66 -41.53 1.55
C TRP A 1016 -25.79 -43.05 1.64
N PRO A 1017 -27.01 -43.62 1.73
CA PRO A 1017 -27.19 -45.07 1.90
C PRO A 1017 -26.61 -45.89 0.74
N THR A 1018 -26.47 -45.27 -0.43
CA THR A 1018 -25.88 -45.83 -1.66
C THR A 1018 -24.35 -45.93 -1.63
N GLY A 1019 -23.68 -45.41 -0.59
CA GLY A 1019 -22.23 -45.43 -0.44
C GLY A 1019 -21.63 -46.85 -0.43
N GLU A 1020 -20.52 -47.04 -1.15
CA GLU A 1020 -19.71 -48.25 -1.23
C GLU A 1020 -18.21 -47.90 -1.16
N PHE A 1021 -17.47 -48.60 -0.31
CA PHE A 1021 -16.11 -48.28 0.10
C PHE A 1021 -15.16 -49.47 -0.06
N GLY A 1022 -13.88 -49.17 -0.30
CA GLY A 1022 -12.83 -50.17 -0.46
C GLY A 1022 -11.49 -49.56 -0.91
N GLY A 1023 -10.39 -50.28 -0.69
CA GLY A 1023 -9.06 -49.83 -1.15
C GLY A 1023 -8.91 -49.79 -2.68
N MET A 1024 -9.75 -50.54 -3.39
CA MET A 1024 -9.93 -50.52 -4.84
C MET A 1024 -11.36 -50.99 -5.15
N GLY A 1025 -11.79 -50.91 -6.42
CA GLY A 1025 -13.06 -51.48 -6.84
C GLY A 1025 -13.23 -52.93 -6.40
N LEU A 1026 -14.37 -53.25 -5.80
CA LEU A 1026 -14.61 -54.53 -5.12
C LEU A 1026 -14.42 -55.74 -6.04
N GLU A 1027 -14.82 -55.63 -7.30
CA GLU A 1027 -14.63 -56.64 -8.33
C GLU A 1027 -13.15 -56.90 -8.62
N GLY A 1028 -12.34 -55.84 -8.66
CA GLY A 1028 -10.89 -55.92 -8.85
C GLY A 1028 -10.20 -56.54 -7.65
N SER A 1029 -10.61 -56.16 -6.43
CA SER A 1029 -10.10 -56.72 -5.19
C SER A 1029 -10.34 -58.24 -5.10
N VAL A 1030 -11.54 -58.70 -5.45
CA VAL A 1030 -11.86 -60.14 -5.49
C VAL A 1030 -11.03 -60.87 -6.55
N LYS A 1031 -10.93 -60.32 -7.78
CA LYS A 1031 -10.13 -60.93 -8.86
C LYS A 1031 -8.66 -61.09 -8.48
N LEU A 1032 -8.09 -60.08 -7.81
CA LEU A 1032 -6.67 -60.09 -7.44
C LEU A 1032 -6.42 -60.96 -6.21
N GLY A 1033 -7.21 -60.77 -5.14
CA GLY A 1033 -7.03 -61.46 -3.86
C GLY A 1033 -7.33 -62.95 -3.92
N TYR A 1034 -8.23 -63.38 -4.82
CA TYR A 1034 -8.65 -64.78 -4.97
C TYR A 1034 -8.26 -65.36 -6.34
N ARG A 1035 -7.26 -64.80 -7.02
CA ARG A 1035 -6.86 -65.21 -8.38
C ARG A 1035 -6.61 -66.71 -8.50
N ASN A 1036 -5.85 -67.28 -7.57
CA ASN A 1036 -5.48 -68.70 -7.60
C ASN A 1036 -6.68 -69.61 -7.33
N GLU A 1037 -7.54 -69.24 -6.38
CA GLU A 1037 -8.78 -69.98 -6.06
C GLU A 1037 -9.78 -69.95 -7.22
N LEU A 1038 -9.96 -68.80 -7.87
CA LEU A 1038 -10.83 -68.67 -9.03
C LEU A 1038 -10.26 -69.38 -10.26
N ALA A 1039 -8.94 -69.34 -10.48
CA ALA A 1039 -8.28 -70.04 -11.58
C ALA A 1039 -8.35 -71.57 -11.42
N ALA A 1040 -8.38 -72.08 -10.19
CA ALA A 1040 -8.50 -73.50 -9.89
C ALA A 1040 -9.89 -74.09 -10.23
N ILE A 1041 -10.93 -73.26 -10.44
CA ILE A 1041 -12.26 -73.71 -10.87
C ILE A 1041 -12.27 -73.83 -12.39
N GLU A 1042 -12.27 -75.05 -12.95
CA GLU A 1042 -12.20 -75.29 -14.40
C GLU A 1042 -13.46 -74.85 -15.16
N ASP A 1043 -14.66 -75.08 -14.59
CA ASP A 1043 -15.93 -74.69 -15.20
C ASP A 1043 -16.12 -73.16 -15.21
N PRO A 1044 -16.22 -72.52 -16.40
CA PRO A 1044 -16.44 -71.08 -16.49
C PRO A 1044 -17.72 -70.60 -15.81
N ALA A 1045 -18.80 -71.39 -15.81
CA ALA A 1045 -20.07 -71.02 -15.19
C ALA A 1045 -19.96 -71.04 -13.66
N ALA A 1046 -19.43 -72.11 -13.07
CA ALA A 1046 -19.14 -72.20 -11.64
C ALA A 1046 -18.13 -71.14 -11.18
N ARG A 1047 -17.09 -70.84 -11.97
CA ARG A 1047 -16.12 -69.78 -11.67
C ARG A 1047 -16.80 -68.41 -11.62
N LYS A 1048 -17.66 -68.11 -12.59
CA LYS A 1048 -18.43 -66.87 -12.62
C LYS A 1048 -19.39 -66.77 -11.43
N ALA A 1049 -20.13 -67.83 -11.12
CA ALA A 1049 -21.03 -67.85 -9.96
C ALA A 1049 -20.27 -67.61 -8.64
N LYS A 1050 -19.14 -68.29 -8.44
CA LYS A 1050 -18.29 -68.10 -7.25
C LYS A 1050 -17.72 -66.69 -7.18
N PHE A 1051 -17.30 -66.13 -8.31
CA PHE A 1051 -16.85 -64.76 -8.41
C PHE A 1051 -17.96 -63.76 -8.03
N ASP A 1052 -19.16 -63.92 -8.59
CA ASP A 1052 -20.32 -63.07 -8.30
C ASP A 1052 -20.72 -63.15 -6.81
N ASP A 1053 -20.69 -64.35 -6.20
CA ASP A 1053 -20.92 -64.55 -4.76
C ASP A 1053 -19.88 -63.81 -3.89
N MET A 1054 -18.59 -63.93 -4.24
CA MET A 1054 -17.51 -63.26 -3.53
C MET A 1054 -17.63 -61.72 -3.66
N VAL A 1055 -18.02 -61.22 -4.83
CA VAL A 1055 -18.28 -59.78 -5.06
C VAL A 1055 -19.49 -59.31 -4.24
N ALA A 1056 -20.58 -60.07 -4.22
CA ALA A 1056 -21.75 -59.75 -3.40
C ALA A 1056 -21.40 -59.69 -1.90
N ALA A 1057 -20.58 -60.63 -1.42
CA ALA A 1057 -20.10 -60.63 -0.04
C ALA A 1057 -19.16 -59.45 0.25
N ALA A 1058 -18.27 -59.10 -0.69
CA ALA A 1058 -17.42 -57.92 -0.58
C ALA A 1058 -18.26 -56.63 -0.51
N TYR A 1059 -19.32 -56.52 -1.32
CA TYR A 1059 -20.25 -55.40 -1.30
C TYR A 1059 -21.02 -55.29 0.02
N ALA A 1060 -21.48 -56.42 0.58
CA ALA A 1060 -22.14 -56.43 1.89
C ALA A 1060 -21.23 -55.90 3.01
N ARG A 1061 -19.91 -56.09 2.92
CA ARG A 1061 -18.92 -55.52 3.85
C ARG A 1061 -18.51 -54.08 3.50
N GLY A 1062 -18.54 -53.72 2.23
CA GLY A 1062 -18.12 -52.42 1.71
C GLY A 1062 -19.20 -51.33 1.72
N LYS A 1063 -20.49 -51.67 1.91
CA LYS A 1063 -21.58 -50.69 1.96
C LYS A 1063 -21.41 -49.70 3.12
N ALA A 1064 -21.96 -48.50 2.97
CA ALA A 1064 -21.87 -47.40 3.93
C ALA A 1064 -22.21 -47.81 5.37
N LEU A 1065 -23.32 -48.53 5.58
CA LEU A 1065 -23.74 -48.99 6.92
C LEU A 1065 -22.70 -49.91 7.59
N SER A 1066 -22.02 -50.74 6.81
CA SER A 1066 -20.98 -51.63 7.32
C SER A 1066 -19.73 -50.84 7.71
N GLN A 1067 -19.38 -49.81 6.94
CA GLN A 1067 -18.24 -48.94 7.23
C GLN A 1067 -18.48 -48.02 8.42
N ALA A 1068 -19.70 -47.49 8.57
CA ALA A 1068 -20.08 -46.65 9.70
C ALA A 1068 -20.15 -47.41 11.04
N SER A 1069 -20.02 -48.73 11.04
CA SER A 1069 -19.80 -49.52 12.26
C SER A 1069 -18.39 -49.31 12.85
N GLY A 1070 -17.47 -48.71 12.09
CA GLY A 1070 -16.16 -48.25 12.55
C GLY A 1070 -15.99 -46.74 12.43
N PRO A 1071 -14.87 -46.17 12.92
CA PRO A 1071 -14.66 -44.71 13.01
C PRO A 1071 -14.28 -44.02 11.68
N ALA A 1072 -14.57 -44.67 10.54
CA ALA A 1072 -14.16 -44.17 9.23
C ALA A 1072 -15.15 -43.17 8.62
N LEU A 1073 -16.42 -43.20 9.05
CA LEU A 1073 -17.49 -42.29 8.64
C LEU A 1073 -18.17 -41.74 9.88
N ASP A 1074 -18.55 -40.46 9.85
CA ASP A 1074 -19.27 -39.85 10.97
C ASP A 1074 -20.73 -40.29 11.00
N ASN A 1075 -21.33 -40.54 9.84
CA ASN A 1075 -22.70 -41.05 9.74
C ASN A 1075 -23.05 -41.59 8.34
N VAL A 1076 -24.13 -42.36 8.27
CA VAL A 1076 -24.87 -42.65 7.04
C VAL A 1076 -26.22 -41.95 7.11
N ILE A 1077 -26.43 -40.94 6.27
CA ILE A 1077 -27.51 -39.96 6.40
C ILE A 1077 -28.63 -40.20 5.37
N ASP A 1078 -29.84 -39.72 5.66
CA ASP A 1078 -30.87 -39.55 4.62
C ASP A 1078 -30.37 -38.47 3.64
N PRO A 1079 -30.38 -38.70 2.30
CA PRO A 1079 -30.00 -37.69 1.32
C PRO A 1079 -30.68 -36.33 1.50
N ALA A 1080 -31.93 -36.32 1.98
CA ALA A 1080 -32.68 -35.08 2.24
C ALA A 1080 -32.10 -34.23 3.39
N ASP A 1081 -31.29 -34.82 4.27
CA ASP A 1081 -30.65 -34.13 5.40
C ASP A 1081 -29.32 -33.47 5.00
N THR A 1082 -28.86 -33.61 3.75
CA THR A 1082 -27.55 -33.10 3.29
C THR A 1082 -27.36 -31.61 3.61
N ARG A 1083 -28.35 -30.77 3.28
CA ARG A 1083 -28.31 -29.33 3.60
C ARG A 1083 -28.19 -29.10 5.10
N ARG A 1084 -28.91 -29.85 5.95
CA ARG A 1084 -28.86 -29.71 7.41
C ARG A 1084 -27.46 -29.96 7.95
N TRP A 1085 -26.77 -30.98 7.44
CA TRP A 1085 -25.38 -31.28 7.82
C TRP A 1085 -24.42 -30.17 7.43
N VAL A 1086 -24.46 -29.72 6.17
CA VAL A 1086 -23.63 -28.61 5.69
C VAL A 1086 -23.89 -27.35 6.49
N LEU A 1087 -25.16 -27.02 6.75
CA LEU A 1087 -25.55 -25.87 7.57
C LEU A 1087 -25.08 -25.97 9.01
N SER A 1088 -25.12 -27.16 9.62
CA SER A 1088 -24.57 -27.38 10.96
C SER A 1088 -23.07 -27.13 11.01
N GLY A 1089 -22.35 -27.49 9.94
CA GLY A 1089 -20.94 -27.15 9.76
C GLY A 1089 -20.75 -25.64 9.62
N LEU A 1090 -21.45 -25.01 8.67
CA LEU A 1090 -21.38 -23.56 8.40
C LEU A 1090 -21.75 -22.69 9.62
N LYS A 1091 -22.68 -23.14 10.46
CA LYS A 1091 -23.10 -22.43 11.69
C LYS A 1091 -22.10 -22.59 12.84
N SER A 1092 -21.26 -23.63 12.78
CA SER A 1092 -20.20 -23.90 13.76
C SER A 1092 -18.87 -23.21 13.41
N LEU A 1093 -18.76 -22.56 12.25
CA LEU A 1093 -17.53 -21.88 11.85
C LEU A 1093 -17.32 -20.61 12.68
N PRO A 1094 -16.08 -20.33 13.11
CA PRO A 1094 -15.76 -19.04 13.68
C PRO A 1094 -15.90 -17.94 12.62
N PRO A 1095 -16.06 -16.67 13.03
CA PRO A 1095 -15.95 -15.55 12.12
C PRO A 1095 -14.65 -15.60 11.32
N ILE A 1096 -14.72 -15.24 10.04
CA ILE A 1096 -13.55 -15.17 9.17
C ILE A 1096 -12.59 -14.10 9.73
N PRO A 1097 -11.33 -14.43 10.05
CA PRO A 1097 -10.37 -13.45 10.54
C PRO A 1097 -10.16 -12.34 9.51
N VAL A 1098 -10.13 -11.09 9.96
CA VAL A 1098 -9.77 -9.97 9.08
C VAL A 1098 -8.32 -10.17 8.64
N ARG A 1099 -8.12 -10.42 7.34
CA ARG A 1099 -6.78 -10.54 6.77
C ARG A 1099 -6.34 -9.22 6.17
N THR A 1100 -5.04 -9.04 6.23
CA THR A 1100 -4.32 -7.88 5.73
C THR A 1100 -3.14 -8.28 4.84
N GLU A 1101 -2.88 -9.59 4.73
CA GLU A 1101 -2.15 -10.25 3.65
C GLU A 1101 -3.06 -11.17 2.83
N LYS A 1102 -2.54 -11.73 1.73
CA LYS A 1102 -3.26 -12.76 0.96
C LYS A 1102 -3.23 -14.07 1.74
N LYS A 1103 -4.30 -14.86 1.65
CA LYS A 1103 -4.30 -16.20 2.24
C LYS A 1103 -3.39 -17.16 1.47
N LEU A 1104 -3.48 -17.11 0.14
CA LEU A 1104 -2.56 -17.78 -0.78
C LEU A 1104 -1.74 -16.72 -1.51
N ARG A 1105 -0.45 -16.99 -1.74
CA ARG A 1105 0.43 -16.04 -2.46
C ARG A 1105 -0.10 -15.72 -3.87
N TRP A 1106 -0.69 -16.72 -4.52
CA TRP A 1106 -1.42 -16.65 -5.78
C TRP A 1106 -2.32 -17.89 -5.91
N ILE A 1107 -3.30 -17.82 -6.81
CA ILE A 1107 -4.07 -18.96 -7.27
C ILE A 1107 -3.41 -19.43 -8.57
N ASP A 1108 -3.18 -20.74 -8.75
CA ASP A 1108 -2.61 -21.24 -10.00
C ASP A 1108 -3.50 -20.84 -11.17
N SER A 1109 -2.94 -20.21 -12.22
CA SER A 1109 -3.63 -19.77 -13.44
C SER A 1109 -4.17 -20.93 -14.28
N TRP A 1110 -3.76 -22.16 -13.98
CA TRP A 1110 -4.13 -23.39 -14.70
C TRP A 1110 -5.39 -24.06 -14.16
#